data_AF-A0A534IHG7-F1
#
_entry.id   AF-A0A534IHG7-F1
#
_cell.length_a   1.000
_cell.length_b   1.000
_cell.length_c   1.000
_cell.angle_alpha   90.00
_cell.angle_beta   90.00
_cell.angle_gamma   90.00
#
_symmetry.space_group_name_H-M   'P 1'
#
loop_
_entity.id
_entity.type
_entity.pdbx_description
1 polymer ?
#
loop_
_entity_poly.entity_id
_entity_poly.type
_entity_poly.pdbx_seq_one_letter_code
_entity_poly.pdbx_strand_id
1 'polypeptide(L)'
;MGGSRRPRRARTPHSASPRAQPPAHDARRDDSNNVPDYIWPPAPNFASSPGDAPGPRTPSYEVDPCEGTGPASLARPPRTCLSPTHARQGLSDPCGARPGDRGLRQWAVPDRRPHGRRLARSRGGGRRGSSRLDLHGQSATVPGVLDLAVAALDGNGRPELLAADGSHVLAISYSGDAWTPVVVLSSQGARAIAAGDFDDDGRTDLAILGPTGASIWFQQVGIQRFNATASVPLSPAITFQSLVVGDLNGDGRDDIALAKPYEIEVYLQGSQGPNLQPIDFTTKSTGGAVSLAIVPSKGLPYLANLNSGQGGGIGLWRWDGSSFEASPALDGSFSTNVAIGDVNDDRQADIAVVTTDGSVDVFLQRAGTFGGAPDLILQGAGNPYERVGMGDVNADGFPDVLVRAPGMFLVFLQEDAMPILIRAIPSTYVVNRGTFARSVVDLRQFSVDDHNRLTFSVLFESDPAHLHAATDGTTLDFEARGTWYGTAQFRVGAWDGNPSHATIESNLFTVLVNDPPRITSAPGLRAVVGQSYTYVVAVQDVYPASDSHSFGLRAAPDGMTIDGATGLVAWTPSAAQEGSNDVAVTVRDANGGVTVQQFAIVVAAAGAGSPLIMMAVGVAASSAALLAAAALLNENARYLFLLFFVPLYTKIKRERVLDHFVRGQIFGYIQANPGEHYNAIKEALGLTNGSLAHHLRTLEREQFIKSKRYGLYRRFYPMNFRMPADDVYQPNEIQTTILAVIRAHPGITQKEIAGRLGLTPPTVNYHISVLNDRHLIRVDRVGRSTHCSIVEGTQT
;
A
#
# COMPACT_ATOMS: atom_id res chain seq x y z
N MET A 1 -30.99 64.03 52.30
CA MET A 1 -31.16 62.61 52.69
C MET A 1 -30.12 61.81 51.92
N GLY A 2 -29.07 61.33 52.58
CA GLY A 2 -27.86 60.81 51.92
C GLY A 2 -27.77 59.28 51.94
N GLY A 3 -27.31 58.69 50.85
CA GLY A 3 -27.17 57.24 50.72
C GLY A 3 -26.01 56.66 51.53
N SER A 4 -26.17 55.41 51.99
CA SER A 4 -25.05 54.59 52.45
C SER A 4 -25.39 53.10 52.32
N ARG A 5 -24.42 52.27 51.89
CA ARG A 5 -24.39 50.83 52.16
C ARG A 5 -22.98 50.35 52.49
N ARG A 6 -22.83 49.92 53.74
CA ARG A 6 -21.78 49.17 54.45
C ARG A 6 -22.48 48.56 55.69
N PRO A 7 -21.92 47.60 56.47
CA PRO A 7 -20.59 46.99 56.40
C PRO A 7 -20.54 45.43 56.56
N ARG A 8 -19.29 44.95 56.61
CA ARG A 8 -18.73 43.60 56.92
C ARG A 8 -19.26 42.84 58.16
N ARG A 9 -18.99 41.52 58.19
CA ARG A 9 -18.24 40.89 59.32
C ARG A 9 -17.06 39.96 58.95
N ALA A 10 -16.95 38.71 59.43
CA ALA A 10 -15.69 37.96 59.58
C ALA A 10 -15.88 36.40 59.51
N ARG A 11 -14.88 35.50 59.55
CA ARG A 11 -13.41 35.58 59.84
C ARG A 11 -12.59 34.44 59.15
N THR A 12 -11.27 34.41 59.38
CA THR A 12 -10.22 33.42 59.00
C THR A 12 -9.99 32.33 60.11
N PRO A 13 -9.17 31.23 59.95
CA PRO A 13 -7.92 31.12 59.15
C PRO A 13 -7.48 29.77 58.49
N HIS A 14 -6.44 29.89 57.62
CA HIS A 14 -5.28 29.03 57.25
C HIS A 14 -5.34 27.47 57.33
N SER A 15 -4.62 26.69 56.50
CA SER A 15 -3.22 26.84 56.03
C SER A 15 -2.91 26.12 54.68
N ALA A 16 -1.63 26.09 54.26
CA ALA A 16 -1.18 25.80 52.88
C ALA A 16 -0.33 24.52 52.71
N SER A 17 -0.14 24.08 51.46
CA SER A 17 0.71 22.95 51.04
C SER A 17 2.08 23.38 50.46
N PRO A 18 3.14 22.56 50.60
CA PRO A 18 4.33 22.63 49.74
C PRO A 18 4.75 21.29 49.08
N ARG A 19 5.62 21.38 48.06
CA ARG A 19 6.25 20.27 47.30
C ARG A 19 7.45 19.64 48.02
N ALA A 20 7.79 18.38 47.68
CA ALA A 20 9.18 17.88 47.53
C ALA A 20 9.25 16.53 46.75
N GLN A 21 10.42 16.21 46.17
CA GLN A 21 10.78 14.91 45.55
C GLN A 21 11.75 14.09 46.48
N PRO A 22 12.56 13.12 45.99
CA PRO A 22 12.44 11.66 46.15
C PRO A 22 13.49 11.06 47.14
N PRO A 23 13.64 9.71 47.28
CA PRO A 23 14.65 8.96 46.48
C PRO A 23 14.30 7.45 46.24
N ALA A 24 15.30 6.60 45.96
CA ALA A 24 15.19 5.26 45.32
C ALA A 24 15.86 4.08 46.08
N HIS A 25 15.79 2.86 45.48
CA HIS A 25 16.35 1.55 45.89
C HIS A 25 15.66 0.88 47.11
N ASP A 26 15.59 -0.46 47.26
CA ASP A 26 16.48 -1.55 46.78
C ASP A 26 15.73 -2.88 46.46
N ALA A 27 16.45 -3.94 46.04
CA ALA A 27 15.94 -5.13 45.33
C ALA A 27 15.73 -6.44 46.16
N ARG A 28 14.95 -7.40 45.60
CA ARG A 28 15.31 -8.84 45.39
C ARG A 28 14.14 -9.73 44.88
N ARG A 29 14.45 -10.63 43.91
CA ARG A 29 14.14 -12.09 43.76
C ARG A 29 12.87 -12.70 44.40
N ASP A 30 12.17 -13.70 43.84
CA ASP A 30 12.53 -14.78 42.87
C ASP A 30 11.36 -15.20 41.91
N ASP A 31 11.74 -15.90 40.83
CA ASP A 31 11.06 -16.93 40.01
C ASP A 31 9.52 -17.17 40.05
N SER A 32 8.91 -17.22 38.86
CA SER A 32 8.31 -18.48 38.32
C SER A 32 7.78 -18.34 36.89
N ASN A 33 7.76 -19.46 36.16
CA ASN A 33 7.27 -19.57 34.78
C ASN A 33 5.76 -19.29 34.67
N ASN A 34 5.31 -18.66 33.57
CA ASN A 34 4.28 -19.30 32.75
C ASN A 34 4.24 -18.82 31.30
N VAL A 35 3.99 -19.76 30.39
CA VAL A 35 3.70 -19.53 28.96
C VAL A 35 2.17 -19.54 28.78
N PRO A 36 1.57 -18.65 27.97
CA PRO A 36 0.15 -18.76 27.65
C PRO A 36 -0.09 -19.82 26.56
N ASP A 37 -0.79 -20.90 26.92
CA ASP A 37 -1.24 -21.93 25.99
C ASP A 37 -2.29 -21.37 25.00
N TYR A 38 -2.14 -21.72 23.72
CA TYR A 38 -3.17 -21.51 22.71
C TYR A 38 -4.19 -22.66 22.75
N ILE A 39 -5.43 -22.36 23.12
CA ILE A 39 -6.53 -23.34 23.18
C ILE A 39 -7.20 -23.46 21.81
N TRP A 40 -7.30 -24.69 21.31
CA TRP A 40 -8.03 -25.05 20.10
C TRP A 40 -9.54 -25.18 20.40
N PRO A 41 -10.46 -24.66 19.55
CA PRO A 41 -11.89 -24.96 19.68
C PRO A 41 -12.20 -26.41 19.23
N PRO A 42 -13.16 -27.10 19.88
CA PRO A 42 -13.46 -28.51 19.61
C PRO A 42 -14.40 -28.72 18.41
N ALA A 43 -14.23 -29.85 17.72
CA ALA A 43 -15.15 -30.32 16.68
C ALA A 43 -16.40 -31.03 17.26
N PRO A 44 -17.59 -30.88 16.66
CA PRO A 44 -18.75 -31.72 16.96
C PRO A 44 -18.70 -33.09 16.26
N ASN A 45 -19.28 -34.12 16.91
CA ASN A 45 -19.19 -35.52 16.50
C ASN A 45 -20.21 -35.94 15.41
N PHE A 46 -19.84 -36.99 14.66
CA PHE A 46 -20.75 -37.78 13.81
C PHE A 46 -21.60 -38.78 14.63
N ALA A 47 -22.85 -38.99 14.20
CA ALA A 47 -23.66 -40.16 14.52
C ALA A 47 -24.69 -40.47 13.40
N SER A 48 -24.99 -41.76 13.17
CA SER A 48 -25.83 -42.34 12.10
C SER A 48 -27.29 -42.56 12.54
N SER A 49 -28.32 -42.84 11.73
CA SER A 49 -28.70 -42.82 10.27
C SER A 49 -30.19 -43.33 10.22
N PRO A 50 -30.85 -43.81 9.13
CA PRO A 50 -30.63 -43.82 7.66
C PRO A 50 -31.87 -43.34 6.81
N GLY A 51 -31.77 -43.43 5.47
CA GLY A 51 -32.88 -43.29 4.48
C GLY A 51 -33.11 -41.85 3.97
N ASP A 52 -33.40 -41.57 2.69
CA ASP A 52 -33.57 -42.39 1.47
C ASP A 52 -32.94 -41.70 0.24
N ALA A 53 -32.64 -42.45 -0.83
CA ALA A 53 -32.12 -41.90 -2.10
C ALA A 53 -33.26 -41.52 -3.08
N PRO A 54 -33.00 -40.59 -4.02
CA PRO A 54 -32.75 -41.07 -5.39
C PRO A 54 -31.60 -40.33 -6.13
N GLY A 55 -31.16 -40.91 -7.26
CA GLY A 55 -29.90 -40.59 -7.92
C GLY A 55 -29.87 -39.32 -8.81
N PRO A 56 -28.66 -38.94 -9.28
CA PRO A 56 -28.43 -37.70 -10.03
C PRO A 56 -28.90 -37.80 -11.49
N ARG A 57 -29.51 -36.73 -12.00
CA ARG A 57 -29.79 -36.54 -13.44
C ARG A 57 -28.77 -35.59 -14.06
N THR A 58 -28.14 -36.04 -15.14
CA THR A 58 -27.33 -35.23 -16.05
C THR A 58 -28.19 -34.24 -16.84
N PRO A 59 -27.77 -32.97 -17.04
CA PRO A 59 -28.39 -32.11 -18.03
C PRO A 59 -27.86 -32.46 -19.43
N SER A 60 -28.71 -33.07 -20.25
CA SER A 60 -28.51 -33.21 -21.69
C SER A 60 -28.85 -31.89 -22.38
N TYR A 61 -27.94 -31.38 -23.22
CA TYR A 61 -28.27 -30.33 -24.17
C TYR A 61 -29.13 -30.93 -25.29
N GLU A 62 -30.35 -30.45 -25.41
CA GLU A 62 -31.28 -30.81 -26.49
C GLU A 62 -31.27 -29.69 -27.54
N VAL A 63 -31.13 -30.09 -28.80
CA VAL A 63 -31.09 -29.22 -29.98
C VAL A 63 -32.38 -29.49 -30.75
N ASP A 64 -33.07 -28.45 -31.22
CA ASP A 64 -34.00 -28.60 -32.35
C ASP A 64 -34.29 -27.23 -33.03
N PRO A 65 -34.84 -27.21 -34.28
CA PRO A 65 -34.43 -26.22 -35.27
C PRO A 65 -35.59 -25.40 -35.88
N CYS A 66 -35.25 -24.43 -36.74
CA CYS A 66 -36.09 -24.04 -37.88
C CYS A 66 -35.25 -23.43 -39.02
N GLU A 67 -35.62 -23.73 -40.26
CA GLU A 67 -34.95 -23.30 -41.50
C GLU A 67 -35.41 -21.92 -41.99
N GLY A 68 -34.63 -21.28 -42.88
CA GLY A 68 -35.02 -19.96 -43.44
C GLY A 68 -34.10 -19.31 -44.48
N THR A 69 -33.61 -20.06 -45.48
CA THR A 69 -33.16 -19.63 -46.84
C THR A 69 -32.50 -18.23 -47.06
N GLY A 70 -31.25 -18.21 -47.55
CA GLY A 70 -30.45 -16.99 -47.88
C GLY A 70 -30.76 -16.32 -49.25
N PRO A 71 -29.78 -15.85 -50.08
CA PRO A 71 -28.31 -16.02 -49.99
C PRO A 71 -27.40 -14.79 -50.29
N ALA A 72 -26.13 -14.92 -49.86
CA ALA A 72 -24.87 -14.49 -50.50
C ALA A 72 -24.67 -13.12 -51.22
N SER A 73 -23.64 -12.37 -50.80
CA SER A 73 -22.58 -11.94 -51.74
C SER A 73 -21.22 -11.59 -51.08
N LEU A 74 -20.19 -12.34 -51.50
CA LEU A 74 -18.80 -11.91 -51.80
C LEU A 74 -17.90 -11.18 -50.77
N ALA A 75 -16.75 -11.80 -50.52
CA ALA A 75 -15.64 -11.31 -49.70
C ALA A 75 -14.73 -10.27 -50.40
N ARG A 76 -13.93 -9.54 -49.60
CA ARG A 76 -12.51 -9.25 -49.90
C ARG A 76 -11.70 -8.88 -48.62
N PRO A 77 -10.36 -9.07 -48.62
CA PRO A 77 -9.50 -9.12 -47.41
C PRO A 77 -8.86 -7.75 -47.04
N PRO A 78 -8.18 -7.63 -45.88
CA PRO A 78 -7.68 -6.34 -45.37
C PRO A 78 -6.47 -5.81 -46.15
N ARG A 79 -6.25 -4.48 -46.08
CA ARG A 79 -5.03 -3.84 -46.58
C ARG A 79 -4.05 -3.52 -45.44
N THR A 80 -2.81 -3.88 -45.70
CA THR A 80 -1.65 -3.84 -44.82
C THR A 80 -1.09 -2.44 -44.56
N CYS A 81 -0.31 -2.35 -43.49
CA CYS A 81 0.48 -1.21 -43.04
C CYS A 81 1.33 -0.55 -44.14
N LEU A 82 1.47 0.77 -44.07
CA LEU A 82 2.60 1.52 -44.61
C LEU A 82 2.96 2.70 -43.68
N SER A 83 4.22 2.73 -43.26
CA SER A 83 4.94 3.81 -42.58
C SER A 83 6.33 3.91 -43.24
N PRO A 84 7.16 4.94 -42.99
CA PRO A 84 6.88 6.36 -42.70
C PRO A 84 7.68 7.30 -43.63
N THR A 85 7.47 8.64 -43.60
CA THR A 85 8.56 9.60 -43.89
C THR A 85 8.29 11.04 -43.40
N HIS A 86 9.22 11.55 -42.58
CA HIS A 86 9.67 12.94 -42.39
C HIS A 86 8.71 14.15 -42.47
N ALA A 87 8.56 14.82 -41.33
CA ALA A 87 8.91 16.24 -41.18
C ALA A 87 9.60 16.48 -39.83
N ARG A 88 10.62 17.35 -39.78
CA ARG A 88 11.39 17.74 -38.57
C ARG A 88 11.17 19.23 -38.27
N GLN A 89 11.59 19.64 -37.07
CA GLN A 89 11.54 21.00 -36.48
C GLN A 89 10.18 21.32 -35.82
N GLY A 90 10.09 21.63 -34.52
CA GLY A 90 11.09 21.61 -33.44
C GLY A 90 10.94 22.81 -32.52
N LEU A 91 10.55 22.58 -31.27
CA LEU A 91 10.60 23.56 -30.18
C LEU A 91 10.68 22.82 -28.84
N SER A 92 11.55 23.34 -27.99
CA SER A 92 12.03 22.88 -26.68
C SER A 92 10.99 22.64 -25.58
N ASP A 93 11.16 21.53 -24.83
CA ASP A 93 10.87 21.48 -23.39
C ASP A 93 11.96 22.27 -22.59
N PRO A 94 11.71 22.64 -21.32
CA PRO A 94 11.98 21.68 -20.25
C PRO A 94 10.90 21.59 -19.15
N CYS A 95 10.83 20.42 -18.52
CA CYS A 95 9.95 20.07 -17.41
C CYS A 95 10.09 20.98 -16.17
N GLY A 96 9.03 21.03 -15.36
CA GLY A 96 9.05 21.76 -14.08
C GLY A 96 7.84 21.53 -13.18
N ALA A 97 7.50 20.28 -12.86
CA ALA A 97 6.52 19.93 -11.81
C ALA A 97 7.16 19.04 -10.74
N ARG A 98 6.84 19.28 -9.46
CA ARG A 98 7.30 18.49 -8.32
C ARG A 98 6.26 17.40 -7.99
N PRO A 99 6.66 16.26 -7.42
CA PRO A 99 5.70 15.41 -6.73
C PRO A 99 5.19 16.13 -5.48
N GLY A 100 3.91 16.49 -5.43
CA GLY A 100 3.33 17.18 -4.27
C GLY A 100 1.93 17.79 -4.50
N ASP A 101 1.67 18.37 -5.67
CA ASP A 101 0.37 18.98 -5.98
C ASP A 101 -0.49 18.01 -6.82
N ARG A 102 -1.52 17.44 -6.19
CA ARG A 102 -2.59 16.69 -6.87
C ARG A 102 -3.57 17.70 -7.47
N GLY A 103 -3.82 17.64 -8.77
CA GLY A 103 -4.52 18.70 -9.48
C GLY A 103 -5.61 18.21 -10.41
N LEU A 104 -6.87 18.32 -9.98
CA LEU A 104 -8.03 18.24 -10.87
C LEU A 104 -7.93 19.34 -11.94
N ARG A 105 -8.12 19.00 -13.22
CA ARG A 105 -8.07 20.00 -14.32
C ARG A 105 -9.42 20.66 -14.57
N GLN A 106 -9.41 21.99 -14.60
CA GLN A 106 -10.59 22.81 -14.83
C GLN A 106 -10.91 22.95 -16.34
N TRP A 107 -12.11 22.54 -16.75
CA TRP A 107 -12.68 22.80 -18.09
C TRP A 107 -13.92 23.68 -18.01
N ALA A 108 -14.13 24.61 -18.95
CA ALA A 108 -15.11 25.68 -18.87
C ALA A 108 -16.08 25.74 -20.08
N VAL A 109 -17.40 25.71 -19.84
CA VAL A 109 -18.44 25.66 -20.91
C VAL A 109 -19.57 26.69 -20.69
N PRO A 110 -19.67 27.78 -21.49
CA PRO A 110 -20.69 28.82 -21.31
C PRO A 110 -22.01 28.61 -22.10
N ASP A 111 -23.15 29.00 -21.49
CA ASP A 111 -24.52 28.86 -22.00
C ASP A 111 -25.12 30.18 -22.56
N ARG A 112 -25.99 30.12 -23.60
CA ARG A 112 -27.10 31.10 -23.89
C ARG A 112 -28.17 30.59 -24.89
N ARG A 113 -29.42 30.97 -24.62
CA ARG A 113 -30.64 30.78 -25.45
C ARG A 113 -31.26 32.13 -25.99
N PRO A 114 -32.30 32.13 -26.87
CA PRO A 114 -32.26 32.95 -28.11
C PRO A 114 -33.31 34.08 -28.32
N HIS A 115 -33.18 34.74 -29.49
CA HIS A 115 -34.06 35.72 -30.19
C HIS A 115 -34.07 37.18 -29.66
N GLY A 116 -34.10 38.23 -30.49
CA GLY A 116 -33.83 38.29 -31.95
C GLY A 116 -34.24 39.62 -32.64
N ARG A 117 -33.27 40.33 -33.26
CA ARG A 117 -33.42 41.44 -34.26
C ARG A 117 -34.06 42.75 -33.74
N ARG A 118 -33.62 43.99 -34.02
CA ARG A 118 -32.72 44.70 -35.00
C ARG A 118 -32.30 46.05 -34.32
N LEU A 119 -31.30 46.87 -34.69
CA LEU A 119 -30.18 46.87 -35.66
C LEU A 119 -29.24 48.07 -35.33
N ALA A 120 -27.90 47.91 -35.23
CA ALA A 120 -26.88 48.90 -35.69
C ALA A 120 -25.41 48.51 -35.35
N ARG A 121 -24.50 48.84 -36.28
CA ARG A 121 -23.01 48.86 -36.30
C ARG A 121 -22.30 49.13 -34.94
N SER A 122 -21.05 48.71 -34.66
CA SER A 122 -19.98 47.91 -35.31
C SER A 122 -19.02 47.42 -34.19
N ARG A 123 -18.14 46.42 -34.29
CA ARG A 123 -16.93 46.27 -35.14
C ARG A 123 -16.22 44.95 -34.72
N GLY A 124 -15.32 44.40 -35.55
CA GLY A 124 -14.39 43.33 -35.14
C GLY A 124 -14.87 41.90 -35.41
N GLY A 125 -14.57 41.36 -36.60
CA GLY A 125 -14.88 39.97 -36.95
C GLY A 125 -13.63 39.13 -37.16
N GLY A 126 -13.40 38.15 -36.29
CA GLY A 126 -12.56 36.98 -36.55
C GLY A 126 -13.46 35.77 -36.82
N ARG A 127 -13.21 35.00 -37.89
CA ARG A 127 -14.05 33.86 -38.26
C ARG A 127 -13.64 32.58 -37.53
N ARG A 128 -14.64 31.90 -36.95
CA ARG A 128 -14.81 30.43 -36.89
C ARG A 128 -13.56 29.60 -36.54
N GLY A 129 -13.39 29.32 -35.25
CA GLY A 129 -12.92 28.01 -34.78
C GLY A 129 -14.10 27.28 -34.12
N SER A 130 -14.28 25.99 -34.42
CA SER A 130 -15.38 25.14 -33.93
C SER A 130 -14.86 24.05 -33.01
N SER A 131 -15.62 23.69 -31.97
CA SER A 131 -15.89 22.35 -31.40
C SER A 131 -16.69 22.57 -30.10
N ARG A 132 -17.84 21.95 -29.82
CA ARG A 132 -18.22 20.52 -29.83
C ARG A 132 -17.63 19.77 -28.63
N LEU A 133 -18.43 19.66 -27.56
CA LEU A 133 -18.33 18.62 -26.55
C LEU A 133 -19.47 17.64 -26.82
N ASP A 134 -19.14 16.43 -27.27
CA ASP A 134 -20.12 15.45 -27.73
C ASP A 134 -20.34 14.36 -26.67
N LEU A 135 -21.11 14.69 -25.64
CA LEU A 135 -21.85 13.69 -24.87
C LEU A 135 -23.24 13.59 -25.51
N HIS A 136 -23.28 12.99 -26.70
CA HIS A 136 -24.42 12.82 -27.61
C HIS A 136 -25.19 14.08 -28.08
N GLY A 137 -25.00 15.27 -27.49
CA GLY A 137 -25.57 16.53 -27.99
C GLY A 137 -27.11 16.65 -27.89
N GLN A 138 -27.74 15.73 -27.16
CA GLN A 138 -29.19 15.68 -26.94
C GLN A 138 -29.57 16.51 -25.71
N SER A 139 -30.67 17.26 -25.78
CA SER A 139 -31.20 17.99 -24.61
C SER A 139 -32.73 17.96 -24.58
N ALA A 140 -33.29 17.50 -23.46
CA ALA A 140 -34.69 17.71 -23.12
C ALA A 140 -34.85 19.07 -22.42
N THR A 141 -35.98 19.75 -22.61
CA THR A 141 -36.30 20.98 -21.88
C THR A 141 -37.58 20.77 -21.10
N VAL A 142 -37.46 20.54 -19.79
CA VAL A 142 -38.59 20.51 -18.86
C VAL A 142 -38.68 21.89 -18.18
N PRO A 143 -39.77 22.65 -18.35
CA PRO A 143 -39.97 23.90 -17.64
C PRO A 143 -40.23 23.64 -16.15
N GLY A 144 -39.74 24.51 -15.26
CA GLY A 144 -40.16 24.52 -13.85
C GLY A 144 -39.60 23.40 -12.97
N VAL A 145 -38.56 22.67 -13.40
CA VAL A 145 -37.93 21.63 -12.58
C VAL A 145 -37.49 22.19 -11.22
N LEU A 146 -37.96 21.55 -10.14
CA LEU A 146 -37.62 21.83 -8.76
C LEU A 146 -36.54 20.88 -8.23
N ASP A 147 -36.57 19.62 -8.66
CA ASP A 147 -35.63 18.57 -8.24
C ASP A 147 -35.43 17.49 -9.32
N LEU A 148 -34.31 16.77 -9.24
CA LEU A 148 -33.89 15.72 -10.16
C LEU A 148 -33.37 14.49 -9.40
N ALA A 149 -33.73 13.30 -9.87
CA ALA A 149 -33.17 12.03 -9.40
C ALA A 149 -32.79 11.13 -10.59
N VAL A 150 -32.01 10.08 -10.35
CA VAL A 150 -31.59 9.10 -11.37
C VAL A 150 -31.90 7.70 -10.84
N ALA A 151 -32.58 6.88 -11.63
CA ALA A 151 -33.13 5.60 -11.18
C ALA A 151 -33.31 4.61 -12.35
N ALA A 152 -33.11 3.30 -12.12
CA ALA A 152 -33.28 2.29 -13.17
C ALA A 152 -34.72 1.74 -13.19
N LEU A 153 -35.62 2.39 -13.92
CA LEU A 153 -37.07 2.13 -13.82
C LEU A 153 -37.59 1.04 -14.76
N ASP A 154 -36.76 0.47 -15.64
CA ASP A 154 -37.18 -0.61 -16.54
C ASP A 154 -36.21 -1.81 -16.58
N GLY A 155 -35.15 -1.77 -15.78
CA GLY A 155 -34.15 -2.85 -15.69
C GLY A 155 -33.27 -3.01 -16.94
N ASN A 156 -33.29 -2.09 -17.90
CA ASN A 156 -32.55 -2.22 -19.17
C ASN A 156 -31.01 -2.03 -19.04
N GLY A 157 -30.52 -1.69 -17.84
CA GLY A 157 -29.11 -1.39 -17.56
C GLY A 157 -28.69 0.07 -17.80
N ARG A 158 -29.62 0.96 -18.15
CA ARG A 158 -29.43 2.41 -18.28
C ARG A 158 -30.47 3.12 -17.42
N PRO A 159 -30.08 3.94 -16.43
CA PRO A 159 -31.05 4.62 -15.59
C PRO A 159 -31.75 5.78 -16.33
N GLU A 160 -33.02 5.99 -15.98
CA GLU A 160 -33.81 7.16 -16.33
C GLU A 160 -33.40 8.40 -15.52
N LEU A 161 -33.58 9.57 -16.13
CA LEU A 161 -33.60 10.84 -15.41
C LEU A 161 -35.04 11.15 -14.96
N LEU A 162 -35.22 11.36 -13.67
CA LEU A 162 -36.47 11.77 -13.03
C LEU A 162 -36.46 13.29 -12.80
N ALA A 163 -37.59 13.96 -13.06
CA ALA A 163 -37.74 15.39 -12.82
C ALA A 163 -39.09 15.74 -12.18
N ALA A 164 -39.07 16.48 -11.06
CA ALA A 164 -40.26 17.10 -10.47
C ALA A 164 -40.44 18.52 -11.01
N ASP A 165 -41.58 18.82 -11.63
CA ASP A 165 -41.90 20.17 -12.15
C ASP A 165 -42.88 20.97 -11.25
N GLY A 166 -43.20 20.43 -10.05
CA GLY A 166 -44.22 20.99 -9.15
C GLY A 166 -45.66 20.59 -9.48
N SER A 167 -45.92 19.89 -10.58
CA SER A 167 -47.24 19.33 -10.96
C SER A 167 -47.17 17.85 -11.36
N HIS A 168 -46.02 17.39 -11.81
CA HIS A 168 -45.74 16.05 -12.30
C HIS A 168 -44.38 15.56 -11.84
N VAL A 169 -44.22 14.24 -11.84
CA VAL A 169 -42.92 13.58 -11.95
C VAL A 169 -42.79 12.98 -13.35
N LEU A 170 -41.74 13.39 -14.05
CA LEU A 170 -41.42 12.96 -15.40
C LEU A 170 -40.24 11.98 -15.37
N ALA A 171 -40.42 10.78 -15.94
CA ALA A 171 -39.30 9.90 -16.24
C ALA A 171 -38.87 10.11 -17.69
N ILE A 172 -37.59 10.42 -17.89
CA ILE A 172 -36.99 10.74 -19.19
C ILE A 172 -35.96 9.65 -19.51
N SER A 173 -36.30 8.75 -20.44
CA SER A 173 -35.42 7.67 -20.88
C SER A 173 -34.54 8.13 -22.05
N TYR A 174 -33.32 7.59 -22.12
CA TYR A 174 -32.41 7.83 -23.23
C TYR A 174 -32.42 6.67 -24.23
N SER A 175 -32.84 6.93 -25.47
CA SER A 175 -32.99 5.91 -26.52
C SER A 175 -31.71 5.62 -27.32
N GLY A 176 -30.57 6.19 -26.96
CA GLY A 176 -29.34 6.16 -27.75
C GLY A 176 -29.21 7.34 -28.73
N ASP A 177 -30.35 7.85 -29.23
CA ASP A 177 -30.44 8.98 -30.16
C ASP A 177 -31.32 10.14 -29.66
N ALA A 178 -32.07 10.00 -28.56
CA ALA A 178 -32.87 11.08 -27.98
C ALA A 178 -33.23 10.86 -26.50
N TRP A 179 -33.40 11.95 -25.76
CA TRP A 179 -34.09 11.94 -24.46
C TRP A 179 -35.60 12.12 -24.67
N THR A 180 -36.39 11.13 -24.28
CA THR A 180 -37.86 11.15 -24.42
C THR A 180 -38.55 10.98 -23.07
N PRO A 181 -39.53 11.83 -22.70
CA PRO A 181 -40.35 11.58 -21.52
C PRO A 181 -41.28 10.38 -21.77
N VAL A 182 -41.18 9.35 -20.93
CA VAL A 182 -41.93 8.09 -21.05
C VAL A 182 -43.03 7.96 -20.00
N VAL A 183 -42.91 8.67 -18.86
CA VAL A 183 -43.90 8.64 -17.77
C VAL A 183 -44.23 10.06 -17.34
N VAL A 184 -45.53 10.33 -17.10
CA VAL A 184 -46.04 11.58 -16.51
C VAL A 184 -46.92 11.20 -15.32
N LEU A 185 -46.33 11.10 -14.12
CA LEU A 185 -47.09 10.88 -12.89
C LEU A 185 -47.62 12.24 -12.42
N SER A 186 -48.94 12.42 -12.38
CA SER A 186 -49.54 13.64 -11.81
C SER A 186 -49.30 13.68 -10.30
N SER A 187 -48.47 14.62 -9.83
CA SER A 187 -48.12 14.81 -8.43
C SER A 187 -48.11 16.31 -8.10
N GLN A 188 -49.29 16.82 -7.70
CA GLN A 188 -49.48 18.24 -7.43
C GLN A 188 -48.62 18.68 -6.25
N GLY A 189 -47.72 19.64 -6.50
CA GLY A 189 -46.79 20.18 -5.52
C GLY A 189 -45.59 19.27 -5.22
N ALA A 190 -45.20 18.35 -6.12
CA ALA A 190 -43.95 17.59 -5.98
C ALA A 190 -42.73 18.54 -5.86
N ARG A 191 -41.97 18.42 -4.77
CA ARG A 191 -40.82 19.29 -4.44
C ARG A 191 -39.48 18.57 -4.41
N ALA A 192 -39.47 17.29 -4.08
CA ALA A 192 -38.29 16.42 -4.14
C ALA A 192 -38.69 15.00 -4.56
N ILE A 193 -37.77 14.26 -5.17
CA ILE A 193 -37.95 12.85 -5.56
C ILE A 193 -36.74 12.05 -5.09
N ALA A 194 -36.98 10.86 -4.57
CA ALA A 194 -35.97 9.84 -4.40
C ALA A 194 -36.50 8.48 -4.90
N ALA A 195 -35.61 7.53 -5.11
CA ALA A 195 -35.91 6.21 -5.62
C ALA A 195 -35.20 5.14 -4.79
N GLY A 196 -35.83 3.98 -4.65
CA GLY A 196 -35.37 2.84 -3.84
C GLY A 196 -36.37 1.69 -3.90
N ASP A 197 -36.15 0.61 -3.17
CA ASP A 197 -37.05 -0.56 -3.10
C ASP A 197 -37.82 -0.58 -1.77
N PHE A 198 -39.07 -0.10 -1.77
CA PHE A 198 -39.86 0.07 -0.54
C PHE A 198 -40.78 -1.09 -0.21
N ASP A 199 -40.88 -2.12 -1.06
CA ASP A 199 -41.62 -3.35 -0.75
C ASP A 199 -40.81 -4.67 -0.83
N ASP A 200 -39.49 -4.59 -1.08
CA ASP A 200 -38.52 -5.69 -1.10
C ASP A 200 -38.82 -6.69 -2.25
N ASP A 201 -39.30 -6.16 -3.40
CA ASP A 201 -39.61 -6.95 -4.63
C ASP A 201 -38.48 -6.96 -5.68
N GLY A 202 -37.42 -6.16 -5.46
CA GLY A 202 -36.26 -6.01 -6.35
C GLY A 202 -36.45 -5.00 -7.48
N ARG A 203 -37.45 -4.14 -7.42
CA ARG A 203 -37.71 -3.05 -8.38
C ARG A 203 -37.43 -1.68 -7.78
N THR A 204 -37.53 -0.64 -8.59
CA THR A 204 -37.25 0.73 -8.17
C THR A 204 -38.53 1.55 -8.09
N ASP A 205 -39.00 1.74 -6.87
CA ASP A 205 -40.12 2.58 -6.49
C ASP A 205 -39.72 4.06 -6.40
N LEU A 206 -40.71 4.93 -6.27
CA LEU A 206 -40.52 6.37 -6.15
C LEU A 206 -41.13 6.93 -4.86
N ALA A 207 -40.30 7.58 -4.05
CA ALA A 207 -40.73 8.45 -2.97
C ALA A 207 -40.81 9.89 -3.49
N ILE A 208 -41.99 10.51 -3.39
CA ILE A 208 -42.23 11.87 -3.88
C ILE A 208 -42.66 12.74 -2.70
N LEU A 209 -41.89 13.79 -2.41
CA LEU A 209 -42.21 14.75 -1.36
C LEU A 209 -43.13 15.84 -1.89
N GLY A 210 -44.37 15.87 -1.40
CA GLY A 210 -45.39 16.87 -1.74
C GLY A 210 -45.59 17.95 -0.66
N PRO A 211 -46.63 18.79 -0.80
CA PRO A 211 -46.92 19.86 0.16
C PRO A 211 -47.57 19.35 1.47
N THR A 212 -48.10 18.12 1.48
CA THR A 212 -48.88 17.53 2.58
C THR A 212 -48.29 16.24 3.14
N GLY A 213 -47.17 15.75 2.60
CA GLY A 213 -46.59 14.46 2.99
C GLY A 213 -45.64 13.89 1.93
N ALA A 214 -45.04 12.74 2.22
CA ALA A 214 -44.33 11.93 1.24
C ALA A 214 -45.25 10.81 0.73
N SER A 215 -45.40 10.67 -0.58
CA SER A 215 -46.16 9.60 -1.22
C SER A 215 -45.22 8.58 -1.86
N ILE A 216 -45.51 7.29 -1.69
CA ILE A 216 -44.72 6.19 -2.25
C ILE A 216 -45.50 5.52 -3.37
N TRP A 217 -44.82 5.41 -4.50
CA TRP A 217 -45.37 4.91 -5.76
C TRP A 217 -44.60 3.66 -6.14
N PHE A 218 -45.20 2.50 -5.87
CA PHE A 218 -44.59 1.21 -6.16
C PHE A 218 -44.54 0.98 -7.66
N GLN A 219 -43.42 0.44 -8.14
CA GLN A 219 -43.29 -0.01 -9.51
C GLN A 219 -44.23 -1.21 -9.74
N GLN A 220 -44.81 -1.30 -10.94
CA GLN A 220 -45.77 -2.35 -11.27
C GLN A 220 -45.45 -3.01 -12.62
N VAL A 221 -45.77 -4.30 -12.73
CA VAL A 221 -45.63 -5.07 -13.97
C VAL A 221 -46.85 -4.80 -14.87
N GLY A 222 -46.68 -3.99 -15.91
CA GLY A 222 -47.72 -3.77 -16.92
C GLY A 222 -47.66 -2.42 -17.63
N ILE A 223 -48.80 -1.99 -18.16
CA ILE A 223 -48.95 -0.75 -18.95
C ILE A 223 -48.96 0.49 -18.04
N GLN A 224 -49.46 0.35 -16.81
CA GLN A 224 -49.33 1.36 -15.76
C GLN A 224 -48.06 1.03 -14.97
N ARG A 225 -46.97 1.79 -15.18
CA ARG A 225 -45.64 1.48 -14.60
C ARG A 225 -45.56 1.73 -13.08
N PHE A 226 -46.42 2.57 -12.52
CA PHE A 226 -46.43 2.92 -11.10
C PHE A 226 -47.85 2.98 -10.55
N ASN A 227 -48.02 2.62 -9.27
CA ASN A 227 -49.28 2.82 -8.54
C ASN A 227 -49.04 3.49 -7.19
N ALA A 228 -49.69 4.64 -6.95
CA ALA A 228 -49.65 5.35 -5.68
C ALA A 228 -50.43 4.56 -4.62
N THR A 229 -49.72 3.73 -3.84
CA THR A 229 -50.36 2.71 -2.97
C THR A 229 -50.05 2.91 -1.49
N ALA A 230 -49.02 3.68 -1.13
CA ALA A 230 -48.72 4.05 0.25
C ALA A 230 -48.41 5.55 0.38
N SER A 231 -48.67 6.09 1.56
CA SER A 231 -48.25 7.44 1.94
C SER A 231 -47.69 7.42 3.35
N VAL A 232 -46.61 8.18 3.57
CA VAL A 232 -46.09 8.45 4.90
C VAL A 232 -46.80 9.74 5.38
N PRO A 233 -47.74 9.65 6.34
CA PRO A 233 -48.45 10.83 6.83
C PRO A 233 -47.52 11.67 7.70
N LEU A 234 -46.93 12.72 7.11
CA LEU A 234 -46.01 13.61 7.81
C LEU A 234 -46.75 14.56 8.75
N SER A 235 -46.07 15.00 9.81
CA SER A 235 -46.63 15.93 10.79
C SER A 235 -47.06 17.26 10.12
N PRO A 236 -48.35 17.67 10.19
CA PRO A 236 -48.95 18.64 9.27
C PRO A 236 -48.57 20.12 9.49
N ALA A 237 -47.50 20.41 10.23
CA ALA A 237 -47.21 21.75 10.73
C ALA A 237 -46.16 22.56 9.93
N ILE A 238 -45.20 21.91 9.24
CA ILE A 238 -44.10 22.58 8.53
C ILE A 238 -43.72 21.78 7.27
N THR A 239 -43.33 22.45 6.17
CA THR A 239 -42.89 21.75 4.96
C THR A 239 -41.46 21.24 5.07
N PHE A 240 -41.27 19.94 4.84
CA PHE A 240 -39.98 19.34 4.54
C PHE A 240 -39.34 19.93 3.28
N GLN A 241 -38.01 19.86 3.24
CA GLN A 241 -37.18 20.48 2.20
C GLN A 241 -36.30 19.47 1.46
N SER A 242 -35.96 18.34 2.10
CA SER A 242 -35.10 17.31 1.53
C SER A 242 -35.62 15.92 1.91
N LEU A 243 -35.45 14.98 0.99
CA LEU A 243 -35.82 13.57 1.04
C LEU A 243 -34.62 12.78 0.53
N VAL A 244 -34.19 11.75 1.26
CA VAL A 244 -33.21 10.75 0.80
C VAL A 244 -33.67 9.35 1.19
N VAL A 245 -33.16 8.37 0.46
CA VAL A 245 -33.58 6.96 0.50
C VAL A 245 -32.34 6.08 0.45
N GLY A 246 -32.34 5.00 1.22
CA GLY A 246 -31.28 3.99 1.26
C GLY A 246 -31.24 3.26 2.60
N ASP A 247 -30.63 2.08 2.65
CA ASP A 247 -30.40 1.33 3.91
C ASP A 247 -29.58 2.14 4.93
N LEU A 248 -30.25 2.72 5.92
CA LEU A 248 -29.62 3.53 6.98
C LEU A 248 -29.26 2.69 8.21
N ASN A 249 -29.95 1.55 8.40
CA ASN A 249 -29.88 0.73 9.60
C ASN A 249 -28.99 -0.52 9.46
N GLY A 250 -28.69 -0.94 8.22
CA GLY A 250 -27.84 -2.06 7.84
C GLY A 250 -28.55 -3.40 7.65
N ASP A 251 -29.87 -3.40 7.43
CA ASP A 251 -30.68 -4.62 7.29
C ASP A 251 -30.97 -5.04 5.84
N GLY A 252 -30.43 -4.28 4.87
CA GLY A 252 -30.54 -4.53 3.43
C GLY A 252 -31.81 -4.00 2.76
N ARG A 253 -32.65 -3.22 3.46
CA ARG A 253 -33.85 -2.56 2.90
C ARG A 253 -33.72 -1.04 2.88
N ASP A 254 -34.46 -0.37 2.00
CA ASP A 254 -34.33 1.08 1.79
C ASP A 254 -35.17 1.90 2.78
N ASP A 255 -34.49 2.48 3.77
CA ASP A 255 -35.08 3.43 4.71
C ASP A 255 -35.32 4.81 4.07
N ILE A 256 -36.22 5.61 4.66
CA ILE A 256 -36.50 6.98 4.23
C ILE A 256 -36.05 7.98 5.29
N ALA A 257 -35.29 9.01 4.91
CA ALA A 257 -35.02 10.17 5.77
C ALA A 257 -35.54 11.47 5.15
N LEU A 258 -36.21 12.27 6.00
CA LEU A 258 -36.86 13.52 5.64
C LEU A 258 -36.35 14.64 6.55
N ALA A 259 -35.92 15.76 5.97
CA ALA A 259 -35.48 16.92 6.74
C ALA A 259 -36.31 18.19 6.51
N LYS A 260 -36.58 18.87 7.62
CA LYS A 260 -37.04 20.26 7.71
C LYS A 260 -36.07 21.02 8.63
N PRO A 261 -36.09 22.36 8.67
CA PRO A 261 -35.27 23.10 9.62
C PRO A 261 -35.53 22.58 11.05
N TYR A 262 -34.44 22.34 11.79
CA TYR A 262 -34.42 21.85 13.19
C TYR A 262 -34.76 20.36 13.43
N GLU A 263 -35.18 19.58 12.43
CA GLU A 263 -35.78 18.25 12.68
C GLU A 263 -35.60 17.30 11.50
N ILE A 264 -35.28 16.04 11.81
CA ILE A 264 -35.14 14.95 10.84
C ILE A 264 -36.06 13.81 11.28
N GLU A 265 -36.99 13.41 10.43
CA GLU A 265 -37.82 12.23 10.63
C GLU A 265 -37.23 11.11 9.77
N VAL A 266 -36.86 9.99 10.40
CA VAL A 266 -36.39 8.78 9.70
C VAL A 266 -37.49 7.72 9.80
N TYR A 267 -37.70 6.95 8.75
CA TYR A 267 -38.70 5.90 8.67
C TYR A 267 -38.02 4.62 8.21
N LEU A 268 -37.93 3.62 9.09
CA LEU A 268 -37.24 2.36 8.82
C LEU A 268 -38.17 1.33 8.15
N GLN A 269 -37.67 0.59 7.15
CA GLN A 269 -38.47 -0.38 6.41
C GLN A 269 -38.54 -1.74 7.13
N GLY A 270 -39.73 -2.06 7.65
CA GLY A 270 -39.99 -3.35 8.30
C GLY A 270 -39.98 -4.54 7.33
N SER A 271 -39.69 -5.73 7.85
CA SER A 271 -39.54 -6.98 7.10
C SER A 271 -40.83 -7.61 6.54
N GLN A 272 -41.93 -6.85 6.42
CA GLN A 272 -43.26 -7.35 6.00
C GLN A 272 -43.98 -6.30 5.14
N GLY A 273 -43.62 -6.21 3.86
CA GLY A 273 -44.15 -5.23 2.92
C GLY A 273 -43.72 -3.78 3.25
N PRO A 274 -44.39 -2.76 2.68
CA PRO A 274 -44.01 -1.34 2.82
C PRO A 274 -44.38 -0.72 4.19
N ASN A 275 -44.00 -1.41 5.27
CA ASN A 275 -44.28 -1.00 6.64
C ASN A 275 -43.17 -0.09 7.17
N LEU A 276 -43.34 1.21 6.98
CA LEU A 276 -42.40 2.23 7.42
C LEU A 276 -42.63 2.66 8.88
N GLN A 277 -41.65 2.41 9.74
CA GLN A 277 -41.71 2.70 11.18
C GLN A 277 -40.97 4.01 11.51
N PRO A 278 -41.64 5.03 12.07
CA PRO A 278 -41.00 6.30 12.40
C PRO A 278 -40.00 6.17 13.56
N ILE A 279 -38.85 6.81 13.37
CA ILE A 279 -37.83 7.10 14.37
C ILE A 279 -37.70 8.62 14.45
N ASP A 280 -38.24 9.20 15.52
CA ASP A 280 -38.15 10.64 15.78
C ASP A 280 -36.73 11.02 16.23
N PHE A 281 -36.08 11.92 15.50
CA PHE A 281 -34.72 12.35 15.80
C PHE A 281 -34.52 13.88 15.64
N THR A 282 -34.30 14.59 16.75
CA THR A 282 -34.17 16.06 16.74
C THR A 282 -32.71 16.53 16.68
N THR A 283 -32.31 17.14 15.56
CA THR A 283 -31.00 17.80 15.44
C THR A 283 -30.93 19.12 16.22
N LYS A 284 -29.77 19.44 16.80
CA LYS A 284 -29.51 20.75 17.41
C LYS A 284 -28.66 21.62 16.49
N SER A 285 -29.29 22.34 15.57
CA SER A 285 -28.61 23.32 14.69
C SER A 285 -29.47 24.56 14.42
N THR A 286 -28.85 25.67 14.04
CA THR A 286 -29.51 26.96 13.78
C THR A 286 -30.11 27.01 12.37
N GLY A 287 -31.32 27.56 12.25
CA GLY A 287 -32.16 27.40 11.07
C GLY A 287 -31.65 28.05 9.79
N GLY A 288 -32.02 27.41 8.67
CA GLY A 288 -31.68 27.79 7.30
C GLY A 288 -32.42 26.88 6.31
N ALA A 289 -31.88 26.73 5.09
CA ALA A 289 -32.24 25.60 4.23
C ALA A 289 -31.52 24.33 4.71
N VAL A 290 -32.15 23.17 4.50
CA VAL A 290 -31.59 21.85 4.87
C VAL A 290 -31.53 20.93 3.66
N SER A 291 -30.40 20.25 3.50
CA SER A 291 -30.18 19.20 2.50
C SER A 291 -29.66 17.95 3.21
N LEU A 292 -30.19 16.79 2.83
CA LEU A 292 -29.72 15.48 3.28
C LEU A 292 -28.86 14.81 2.21
N ALA A 293 -27.98 13.90 2.65
CA ALA A 293 -27.31 12.92 1.82
C ALA A 293 -27.03 11.65 2.65
N ILE A 294 -26.94 10.49 2.00
CA ILE A 294 -26.46 9.25 2.64
C ILE A 294 -25.02 9.04 2.21
N VAL A 295 -24.14 8.76 3.18
CA VAL A 295 -22.70 8.61 2.98
C VAL A 295 -22.30 7.16 3.29
N PRO A 296 -22.06 6.32 2.27
CA PRO A 296 -21.54 4.97 2.45
C PRO A 296 -20.27 4.94 3.30
N SER A 297 -20.08 3.88 4.09
CA SER A 297 -18.86 3.65 4.87
C SER A 297 -18.53 2.16 4.95
N LYS A 298 -17.40 1.79 5.57
CA LYS A 298 -17.01 0.38 5.80
C LYS A 298 -17.87 -0.35 6.86
N GLY A 299 -18.98 0.24 7.28
CA GLY A 299 -20.05 -0.33 8.10
C GLY A 299 -21.34 0.43 7.80
N LEU A 300 -22.24 0.58 8.79
CA LEU A 300 -23.46 1.39 8.64
C LEU A 300 -23.15 2.78 8.06
N PRO A 301 -23.92 3.29 7.09
CA PRO A 301 -23.66 4.60 6.48
C PRO A 301 -23.94 5.75 7.46
N TYR A 302 -23.53 6.95 7.07
CA TYR A 302 -23.94 8.17 7.76
C TYR A 302 -25.11 8.82 7.04
N LEU A 303 -26.12 9.25 7.80
CA LEU A 303 -27.04 10.28 7.36
C LEU A 303 -26.38 11.64 7.57
N ALA A 304 -26.04 12.34 6.49
CA ALA A 304 -25.46 13.68 6.53
C ALA A 304 -26.57 14.74 6.44
N ASN A 305 -26.55 15.74 7.32
CA ASN A 305 -27.45 16.90 7.26
C ASN A 305 -26.67 18.21 7.13
N LEU A 306 -26.79 18.84 5.97
CA LEU A 306 -26.27 20.17 5.71
C LEU A 306 -27.25 21.22 6.24
N ASN A 307 -26.77 22.07 7.16
CA ASN A 307 -27.48 23.28 7.59
C ASN A 307 -26.82 24.50 6.93
N SER A 308 -27.52 25.13 5.98
CA SER A 308 -26.98 26.27 5.24
C SER A 308 -26.87 27.53 6.11
N GLY A 309 -25.78 28.28 6.03
CA GLY A 309 -25.67 29.59 6.67
C GLY A 309 -24.27 29.97 7.16
N GLN A 310 -24.17 31.17 7.73
CA GLN A 310 -22.97 31.63 8.43
C GLN A 310 -22.88 30.93 9.79
N GLY A 311 -21.82 30.14 10.00
CA GLY A 311 -21.73 29.24 11.15
C GLY A 311 -22.64 28.01 11.02
N GLY A 312 -22.90 27.57 9.78
CA GLY A 312 -23.56 26.30 9.51
C GLY A 312 -22.63 25.09 9.74
N GLY A 313 -23.00 23.96 9.15
CA GLY A 313 -22.20 22.74 9.25
C GLY A 313 -22.92 21.53 8.67
N ILE A 314 -22.16 20.46 8.45
CA ILE A 314 -22.68 19.13 8.09
C ILE A 314 -22.65 18.28 9.36
N GLY A 315 -23.83 18.00 9.93
CA GLY A 315 -23.94 16.98 10.96
C GLY A 315 -23.91 15.59 10.31
N LEU A 316 -23.24 14.64 10.96
CA LEU A 316 -23.16 13.25 10.51
C LEU A 316 -23.78 12.37 11.59
N TRP A 317 -24.78 11.58 11.22
CA TRP A 317 -25.56 10.75 12.15
C TRP A 317 -25.44 9.28 11.76
N ARG A 318 -25.30 8.40 12.74
CA ARG A 318 -25.17 6.96 12.50
C ARG A 318 -26.12 6.17 13.37
N TRP A 319 -26.73 5.13 12.80
CA TRP A 319 -27.56 4.19 13.55
C TRP A 319 -26.72 3.43 14.59
N ASP A 320 -27.22 3.33 15.83
CA ASP A 320 -26.59 2.60 16.93
C ASP A 320 -27.24 1.23 17.22
N GLY A 321 -28.31 0.89 16.50
CA GLY A 321 -29.20 -0.26 16.76
C GLY A 321 -30.57 0.12 17.33
N SER A 322 -30.76 1.38 17.73
CA SER A 322 -31.99 1.91 18.35
C SER A 322 -32.29 3.38 18.05
N SER A 323 -31.27 4.19 17.76
CA SER A 323 -31.37 5.62 17.48
C SER A 323 -30.24 6.11 16.56
N PHE A 324 -30.33 7.36 16.11
CA PHE A 324 -29.27 8.02 15.36
C PHE A 324 -28.39 8.87 16.28
N GLU A 325 -27.16 8.42 16.50
CA GLU A 325 -26.18 9.08 17.35
C GLU A 325 -25.30 10.07 16.58
N ALA A 326 -24.84 11.11 17.27
CA ALA A 326 -24.03 12.18 16.69
C ALA A 326 -22.58 11.74 16.46
N SER A 327 -22.13 11.77 15.22
CA SER A 327 -20.72 11.71 14.83
C SER A 327 -20.12 13.14 14.79
N PRO A 328 -18.79 13.34 14.79
CA PRO A 328 -18.20 14.66 14.65
C PRO A 328 -18.70 15.39 13.39
N ALA A 329 -19.22 16.60 13.58
CA ALA A 329 -19.72 17.43 12.49
C ALA A 329 -18.56 18.07 11.71
N LEU A 330 -18.84 18.42 10.45
CA LEU A 330 -17.96 19.26 9.63
C LEU A 330 -18.39 20.71 9.81
N ASP A 331 -17.61 21.47 10.57
CA ASP A 331 -17.86 22.89 10.82
C ASP A 331 -17.49 23.71 9.57
N GLY A 332 -18.36 24.62 9.12
CA GLY A 332 -18.09 25.45 7.95
C GLY A 332 -19.21 26.44 7.63
N SER A 333 -19.00 27.30 6.64
CA SER A 333 -20.07 28.17 6.14
C SER A 333 -20.49 27.69 4.76
N PHE A 334 -21.55 26.88 4.73
CA PHE A 334 -22.00 26.15 3.56
C PHE A 334 -23.32 26.69 3.01
N SER A 335 -23.55 26.50 1.71
CA SER A 335 -24.59 27.23 0.98
C SER A 335 -25.86 26.42 0.67
N THR A 336 -25.75 25.24 0.04
CA THR A 336 -26.85 24.75 -0.81
C THR A 336 -27.05 23.23 -0.86
N ASN A 337 -26.03 22.44 -1.21
CA ASN A 337 -26.14 20.98 -1.30
C ASN A 337 -24.83 20.29 -0.93
N VAL A 338 -24.94 19.01 -0.58
CA VAL A 338 -23.83 18.05 -0.51
C VAL A 338 -23.87 17.18 -1.77
N ALA A 339 -22.70 16.81 -2.29
CA ALA A 339 -22.54 15.69 -3.21
C ALA A 339 -21.72 14.60 -2.51
N ILE A 340 -22.01 13.35 -2.87
CA ILE A 340 -21.36 12.14 -2.34
C ILE A 340 -20.78 11.34 -3.51
N GLY A 341 -19.55 10.86 -3.35
CA GLY A 341 -18.79 10.17 -4.39
C GLY A 341 -17.34 9.97 -3.93
N ASP A 342 -16.66 8.97 -4.47
CA ASP A 342 -15.24 8.72 -4.20
C ASP A 342 -14.39 9.57 -5.15
N VAL A 343 -13.69 10.60 -4.65
CA VAL A 343 -12.89 11.50 -5.50
C VAL A 343 -11.40 11.17 -5.48
N ASN A 344 -11.03 10.05 -4.85
CA ASN A 344 -9.64 9.68 -4.60
C ASN A 344 -9.32 8.19 -4.90
N ASP A 345 -10.34 7.41 -5.30
CA ASP A 345 -10.37 5.96 -5.54
C ASP A 345 -9.87 5.07 -4.38
N ASP A 346 -10.02 5.51 -3.12
CA ASP A 346 -9.79 4.65 -1.95
C ASP A 346 -10.98 3.71 -1.61
N ARG A 347 -12.03 3.76 -2.43
CA ARG A 347 -13.30 3.01 -2.34
C ARG A 347 -14.13 3.36 -1.10
N GLN A 348 -14.01 4.60 -0.63
CA GLN A 348 -14.90 5.18 0.38
C GLN A 348 -15.58 6.42 -0.22
N ALA A 349 -16.79 6.72 0.26
CA ALA A 349 -17.54 7.86 -0.24
C ALA A 349 -17.08 9.15 0.46
N ASP A 350 -16.58 10.10 -0.32
CA ASP A 350 -16.18 11.44 0.11
C ASP A 350 -17.36 12.43 0.06
N ILE A 351 -17.16 13.59 0.68
CA ILE A 351 -18.15 14.67 0.78
C ILE A 351 -17.63 15.90 0.04
N ALA A 352 -18.38 16.42 -0.93
CA ALA A 352 -18.13 17.73 -1.55
C ALA A 352 -19.30 18.68 -1.27
N VAL A 353 -19.02 19.93 -0.89
CA VAL A 353 -20.03 20.92 -0.49
C VAL A 353 -19.67 22.32 -0.96
N VAL A 354 -20.64 23.07 -1.49
CA VAL A 354 -20.44 24.46 -1.91
C VAL A 354 -20.49 25.40 -0.70
N THR A 355 -19.43 26.16 -0.47
CA THR A 355 -19.32 27.14 0.62
C THR A 355 -20.09 28.43 0.33
N THR A 356 -20.29 29.29 1.33
CA THR A 356 -20.94 30.60 1.16
C THR A 356 -20.08 31.63 0.43
N ASP A 357 -18.77 31.39 0.26
CA ASP A 357 -17.91 32.25 -0.57
C ASP A 357 -17.87 31.81 -2.05
N GLY A 358 -18.47 30.66 -2.37
CA GLY A 358 -18.56 30.12 -3.72
C GLY A 358 -17.38 29.23 -4.13
N SER A 359 -16.60 28.72 -3.19
CA SER A 359 -15.70 27.57 -3.39
C SER A 359 -16.43 26.22 -3.15
N VAL A 360 -15.79 25.10 -3.52
CA VAL A 360 -16.21 23.75 -3.06
C VAL A 360 -15.18 23.25 -2.07
N ASP A 361 -15.63 22.93 -0.86
CA ASP A 361 -14.85 22.20 0.13
C ASP A 361 -15.08 20.69 -0.07
N VAL A 362 -14.00 19.91 -0.03
CA VAL A 362 -14.01 18.45 -0.19
C VAL A 362 -13.35 17.80 1.02
N PHE A 363 -14.03 16.84 1.63
CA PHE A 363 -13.62 16.12 2.83
C PHE A 363 -13.48 14.63 2.50
N LEU A 364 -12.30 14.06 2.68
CA LEU A 364 -12.01 12.67 2.32
C LEU A 364 -12.35 11.72 3.48
N GLN A 365 -13.00 10.61 3.18
CA GLN A 365 -13.37 9.60 4.18
C GLN A 365 -12.17 8.69 4.48
N ARG A 366 -11.71 8.71 5.73
CA ARG A 366 -10.59 7.89 6.21
C ARG A 366 -11.06 6.94 7.29
N ALA A 367 -11.04 5.65 6.99
CA ALA A 367 -11.47 4.57 7.89
C ALA A 367 -12.90 4.77 8.44
N GLY A 368 -13.82 5.27 7.60
CA GLY A 368 -15.18 5.60 8.00
C GLY A 368 -15.32 6.88 8.84
N THR A 369 -14.35 7.79 8.81
CA THR A 369 -14.42 9.10 9.51
C THR A 369 -13.91 10.24 8.63
N PHE A 370 -14.22 11.48 9.00
CA PHE A 370 -13.79 12.67 8.25
C PHE A 370 -12.89 13.58 9.10
N GLY A 371 -12.02 14.34 8.45
CA GLY A 371 -11.27 15.42 9.09
C GLY A 371 -12.15 16.64 9.36
N GLY A 372 -11.89 17.38 10.44
CA GLY A 372 -12.63 18.62 10.78
C GLY A 372 -12.27 19.85 9.93
N ALA A 373 -11.54 19.66 8.83
CA ALA A 373 -11.17 20.69 7.86
C ALA A 373 -11.12 20.05 6.47
N PRO A 374 -11.41 20.79 5.39
CA PRO A 374 -11.39 20.24 4.03
C PRO A 374 -9.98 19.79 3.64
N ASP A 375 -9.92 18.64 2.97
CA ASP A 375 -8.69 18.07 2.41
C ASP A 375 -8.32 18.71 1.06
N LEU A 376 -9.33 19.21 0.33
CA LEU A 376 -9.19 19.88 -0.94
C LEU A 376 -10.22 21.02 -1.05
N ILE A 377 -9.81 22.15 -1.61
CA ILE A 377 -10.67 23.32 -1.84
C ILE A 377 -10.62 23.70 -3.32
N LEU A 378 -11.75 23.60 -4.02
CA LEU A 378 -11.88 24.02 -5.41
C LEU A 378 -12.32 25.49 -5.44
N GLN A 379 -11.50 26.37 -6.03
CA GLN A 379 -11.84 27.79 -6.18
C GLN A 379 -12.26 28.12 -7.61
N GLY A 380 -13.32 28.92 -7.75
CA GLY A 380 -13.80 29.42 -9.03
C GLY A 380 -12.85 30.44 -9.66
N ALA A 381 -12.75 30.41 -10.99
CA ALA A 381 -11.98 31.39 -11.76
C ALA A 381 -12.72 32.76 -11.83
N GLY A 382 -12.98 33.36 -10.66
CA GLY A 382 -13.69 34.64 -10.50
C GLY A 382 -15.22 34.53 -10.46
N ASN A 383 -15.81 33.33 -10.56
CA ASN A 383 -17.24 33.09 -10.44
C ASN A 383 -17.54 32.22 -9.21
N PRO A 384 -18.51 32.58 -8.35
CA PRO A 384 -18.93 31.73 -7.23
C PRO A 384 -19.68 30.50 -7.74
N TYR A 385 -19.47 29.36 -7.11
CA TYR A 385 -20.19 28.13 -7.39
C TYR A 385 -21.60 28.13 -6.78
N GLU A 386 -22.54 27.47 -7.46
CA GLU A 386 -23.97 27.44 -7.10
C GLU A 386 -24.42 26.06 -6.59
N ARG A 387 -23.84 24.97 -7.12
CA ARG A 387 -24.12 23.56 -6.80
C ARG A 387 -22.90 22.70 -7.13
N VAL A 388 -22.78 21.57 -6.45
CA VAL A 388 -21.80 20.50 -6.75
C VAL A 388 -22.53 19.17 -6.98
N GLY A 389 -22.02 18.33 -7.85
CA GLY A 389 -22.40 16.93 -8.06
C GLY A 389 -21.15 16.09 -8.28
N MET A 390 -21.24 14.78 -8.08
CA MET A 390 -20.13 13.85 -8.33
C MET A 390 -20.63 12.60 -9.05
N GLY A 391 -19.76 12.00 -9.85
CA GLY A 391 -20.06 10.83 -10.66
C GLY A 391 -19.22 10.80 -11.93
N ASP A 392 -19.01 9.62 -12.49
CA ASP A 392 -18.27 9.41 -13.74
C ASP A 392 -19.01 10.09 -14.91
N VAL A 393 -18.49 11.23 -15.42
CA VAL A 393 -19.10 11.97 -16.53
C VAL A 393 -18.42 11.71 -17.87
N ASN A 394 -17.32 10.95 -17.88
CA ASN A 394 -16.49 10.72 -19.05
C ASN A 394 -16.46 9.24 -19.50
N ALA A 395 -16.97 8.34 -18.67
CA ALA A 395 -17.01 6.88 -18.76
C ALA A 395 -15.66 6.16 -18.61
N ASP A 396 -14.76 6.67 -17.76
CA ASP A 396 -13.47 6.01 -17.41
C ASP A 396 -13.55 5.10 -16.17
N GLY A 397 -14.66 5.11 -15.43
CA GLY A 397 -14.85 4.32 -14.22
C GLY A 397 -14.40 5.00 -12.92
N PHE A 398 -14.19 6.31 -12.92
CA PHE A 398 -13.84 7.13 -11.75
C PHE A 398 -14.84 8.30 -11.56
N PRO A 399 -15.25 8.63 -10.31
CA PRO A 399 -16.17 9.74 -10.08
C PRO A 399 -15.54 11.13 -10.28
N ASP A 400 -15.94 11.82 -11.35
CA ASP A 400 -15.59 13.22 -11.59
C ASP A 400 -16.35 14.18 -10.67
N VAL A 401 -15.81 15.39 -10.44
CA VAL A 401 -16.52 16.46 -9.72
C VAL A 401 -17.11 17.47 -10.72
N LEU A 402 -18.44 17.57 -10.72
CA LEU A 402 -19.21 18.51 -11.54
C LEU A 402 -19.62 19.72 -10.69
N VAL A 403 -19.27 20.93 -11.14
CA VAL A 403 -19.60 22.17 -10.44
C VAL A 403 -20.38 23.11 -11.35
N ARG A 404 -21.51 23.61 -10.84
CA ARG A 404 -22.33 24.62 -11.51
C ARG A 404 -21.89 26.01 -11.09
N ALA A 405 -21.70 26.91 -12.05
CA ALA A 405 -21.42 28.33 -11.84
C ALA A 405 -22.35 29.20 -12.72
N PRO A 406 -22.43 30.52 -12.50
CA PRO A 406 -23.28 31.41 -13.29
C PRO A 406 -23.05 31.30 -14.81
N GLY A 407 -24.01 30.69 -15.50
CA GLY A 407 -24.00 30.52 -16.96
C GLY A 407 -22.99 29.49 -17.49
N MET A 408 -22.43 28.62 -16.64
CA MET A 408 -21.49 27.58 -17.07
C MET A 408 -21.44 26.38 -16.12
N PHE A 409 -20.99 25.24 -16.64
CA PHE A 409 -20.52 24.13 -15.82
C PHE A 409 -19.00 24.04 -15.90
N LEU A 410 -18.40 23.58 -14.80
CA LEU A 410 -17.02 23.15 -14.71
C LEU A 410 -17.02 21.65 -14.42
N VAL A 411 -16.24 20.91 -15.19
CA VAL A 411 -15.91 19.51 -14.86
C VAL A 411 -14.47 19.50 -14.37
N PHE A 412 -14.27 18.83 -13.25
CA PHE A 412 -12.99 18.53 -12.64
C PHE A 412 -12.80 17.02 -12.76
N LEU A 413 -12.06 16.61 -13.80
CA LEU A 413 -11.85 15.20 -14.08
C LEU A 413 -10.90 14.57 -13.07
N GLN A 414 -11.22 13.36 -12.60
CA GLN A 414 -10.22 12.51 -11.94
C GLN A 414 -9.25 12.02 -13.02
N GLU A 415 -7.95 12.29 -12.88
CA GLU A 415 -6.96 11.78 -13.84
C GLU A 415 -6.49 10.39 -13.40
N ASP A 416 -6.68 9.39 -14.25
CA ASP A 416 -5.99 8.10 -14.20
C ASP A 416 -4.55 8.28 -14.72
N ALA A 417 -3.54 8.11 -13.87
CA ALA A 417 -2.15 8.24 -14.29
C ALA A 417 -1.62 6.88 -14.76
N MET A 418 -0.72 6.89 -15.75
CA MET A 418 -0.01 5.64 -16.06
C MET A 418 0.71 5.12 -14.81
N PRO A 419 0.73 3.79 -14.56
CA PRO A 419 1.43 3.21 -13.45
C PRO A 419 2.93 3.56 -13.50
N ILE A 420 3.67 3.24 -12.44
CA ILE A 420 5.13 3.41 -12.43
C ILE A 420 5.82 2.24 -11.76
N LEU A 421 6.96 1.83 -12.32
CA LEU A 421 7.90 0.94 -11.66
C LEU A 421 8.69 1.75 -10.62
N ILE A 422 8.32 1.64 -9.34
CA ILE A 422 8.98 2.36 -8.24
C ILE A 422 10.37 1.82 -7.91
N ARG A 423 10.64 0.53 -8.18
CA ARG A 423 11.97 -0.07 -8.02
C ARG A 423 12.09 -1.38 -8.81
N ALA A 424 13.32 -1.79 -9.12
CA ALA A 424 13.59 -3.07 -9.77
C ALA A 424 13.27 -4.27 -8.85
N ILE A 425 12.78 -5.36 -9.45
CA ILE A 425 12.70 -6.69 -8.84
C ILE A 425 14.13 -7.21 -8.60
N PRO A 426 14.47 -7.76 -7.41
CA PRO A 426 15.76 -8.38 -7.13
C PRO A 426 16.24 -9.29 -8.26
N SER A 427 17.51 -9.16 -8.64
CA SER A 427 18.05 -9.84 -9.81
C SER A 427 18.08 -11.36 -9.72
N THR A 428 18.00 -11.91 -8.51
CA THR A 428 18.08 -13.34 -8.24
C THR A 428 17.10 -13.74 -7.12
N TYR A 429 16.29 -14.76 -7.39
CA TYR A 429 15.52 -15.51 -6.40
C TYR A 429 15.98 -16.97 -6.36
N VAL A 430 15.69 -17.67 -5.27
CA VAL A 430 16.06 -19.08 -5.07
C VAL A 430 14.83 -19.87 -4.63
N VAL A 431 14.60 -21.01 -5.27
CA VAL A 431 13.56 -21.99 -4.92
C VAL A 431 14.16 -23.39 -4.93
N ASN A 432 13.62 -24.32 -4.16
CA ASN A 432 14.10 -25.72 -4.13
C ASN A 432 13.36 -26.57 -5.15
N ARG A 433 14.06 -27.44 -5.89
CA ARG A 433 13.41 -28.39 -6.82
C ARG A 433 12.41 -29.29 -6.09
N GLY A 434 11.33 -29.67 -6.77
CA GLY A 434 10.27 -30.50 -6.20
C GLY A 434 9.44 -29.80 -5.13
N THR A 435 9.55 -28.47 -4.98
CA THR A 435 8.65 -27.66 -4.16
C THR A 435 7.87 -26.69 -5.05
N PHE A 436 6.59 -26.46 -4.73
CA PHE A 436 5.79 -25.41 -5.32
C PHE A 436 5.97 -24.15 -4.46
N ALA A 437 6.73 -23.19 -4.96
CA ALA A 437 7.12 -22.02 -4.18
C ALA A 437 6.06 -20.92 -4.32
N ARG A 438 5.31 -20.65 -3.25
CA ARG A 438 4.22 -19.67 -3.23
C ARG A 438 4.65 -18.30 -2.74
N SER A 439 4.05 -17.26 -3.30
CA SER A 439 4.18 -15.85 -2.93
C SER A 439 5.63 -15.40 -2.77
N VAL A 440 6.49 -15.84 -3.71
CA VAL A 440 7.94 -15.63 -3.67
C VAL A 440 8.30 -14.16 -3.93
N VAL A 441 7.48 -13.47 -4.74
CA VAL A 441 7.64 -12.05 -5.05
C VAL A 441 6.29 -11.35 -4.86
N ASP A 442 6.18 -10.40 -3.94
CA ASP A 442 5.02 -9.48 -3.87
C ASP A 442 5.24 -8.33 -4.85
N LEU A 443 4.47 -8.31 -5.93
CA LEU A 443 4.71 -7.48 -7.11
C LEU A 443 4.33 -6.01 -6.88
N ARG A 444 3.40 -5.75 -5.95
CA ARG A 444 2.97 -4.40 -5.51
C ARG A 444 4.09 -3.61 -4.85
N GLN A 445 5.18 -4.26 -4.46
CA GLN A 445 6.35 -3.58 -3.91
C GLN A 445 7.26 -2.98 -5.00
N PHE A 446 7.03 -3.31 -6.26
CA PHE A 446 7.87 -2.95 -7.40
C PHE A 446 7.18 -1.99 -8.38
N SER A 447 5.87 -2.11 -8.53
CA SER A 447 5.04 -1.18 -9.29
C SER A 447 3.95 -0.59 -8.40
N VAL A 448 3.61 0.68 -8.64
CA VAL A 448 2.42 1.35 -8.06
C VAL A 448 1.63 2.04 -9.15
N ASP A 449 0.42 2.41 -8.78
CA ASP A 449 -0.65 2.96 -9.60
C ASP A 449 -1.43 3.89 -8.66
N ASP A 450 -1.91 5.04 -9.13
CA ASP A 450 -2.60 6.01 -8.26
C ASP A 450 -3.97 5.52 -7.79
N HIS A 451 -4.62 4.67 -8.58
CA HIS A 451 -5.90 4.01 -8.30
C HIS A 451 -5.73 2.63 -7.65
N ASN A 452 -4.48 2.18 -7.46
CA ASN A 452 -4.11 0.85 -6.94
C ASN A 452 -4.77 -0.34 -7.71
N ARG A 453 -5.12 -0.17 -9.00
CA ARG A 453 -5.84 -1.17 -9.82
C ARG A 453 -4.90 -2.13 -10.57
N LEU A 454 -3.69 -2.35 -10.07
CA LEU A 454 -2.69 -3.19 -10.73
C LEU A 454 -3.05 -4.68 -10.83
N THR A 455 -3.18 -5.13 -12.07
CA THR A 455 -3.13 -6.52 -12.51
C THR A 455 -1.72 -6.87 -13.00
N PHE A 456 -1.20 -8.03 -12.60
CA PHE A 456 0.12 -8.49 -12.99
C PHE A 456 0.08 -9.71 -13.92
N SER A 457 1.04 -9.81 -14.84
CA SER A 457 1.17 -10.92 -15.78
C SER A 457 2.64 -11.29 -16.04
N VAL A 458 2.92 -12.56 -16.33
CA VAL A 458 4.26 -12.99 -16.76
C VAL A 458 4.42 -12.72 -18.25
N LEU A 459 5.32 -11.81 -18.62
CA LEU A 459 5.57 -11.40 -20.00
C LEU A 459 6.64 -12.24 -20.70
N PHE A 460 7.54 -12.86 -19.93
CA PHE A 460 8.64 -13.68 -20.45
C PHE A 460 9.05 -14.75 -19.45
N GLU A 461 9.26 -15.97 -19.95
CA GLU A 461 9.91 -17.08 -19.27
C GLU A 461 10.99 -17.63 -20.22
N SER A 462 12.23 -17.80 -19.75
CA SER A 462 13.30 -18.34 -20.61
C SER A 462 13.26 -19.87 -20.78
N ASP A 463 12.64 -20.59 -19.83
CA ASP A 463 12.52 -22.05 -19.86
C ASP A 463 11.17 -22.53 -19.26
N PRO A 464 10.03 -22.21 -19.92
CA PRO A 464 8.69 -22.58 -19.48
C PRO A 464 8.43 -24.10 -19.48
N ALA A 465 9.35 -24.90 -20.05
CA ALA A 465 9.28 -26.35 -20.03
C ALA A 465 9.65 -26.91 -18.65
N HIS A 466 10.56 -26.25 -17.93
CA HIS A 466 11.11 -26.73 -16.66
C HIS A 466 10.78 -25.86 -15.45
N LEU A 467 10.64 -24.54 -15.61
CA LEU A 467 10.25 -23.64 -14.53
C LEU A 467 9.20 -22.65 -15.04
N HIS A 468 7.97 -22.82 -14.58
CA HIS A 468 6.86 -21.94 -14.89
C HIS A 468 6.62 -20.95 -13.74
N ALA A 469 6.20 -19.73 -14.06
CA ALA A 469 5.79 -18.70 -13.13
C ALA A 469 4.31 -18.34 -13.34
N ALA A 470 3.57 -18.19 -12.23
CA ALA A 470 2.17 -17.81 -12.26
C ALA A 470 1.91 -16.68 -11.27
N THR A 471 1.01 -15.75 -11.62
CA THR A 471 0.58 -14.68 -10.71
C THR A 471 -0.71 -15.08 -10.00
N ASP A 472 -0.77 -14.92 -8.68
CA ASP A 472 -1.99 -15.14 -7.87
C ASP A 472 -2.89 -13.89 -7.78
N GLY A 473 -2.66 -12.92 -8.67
CA GLY A 473 -3.20 -11.58 -8.64
C GLY A 473 -2.16 -10.54 -8.25
N THR A 474 -1.44 -10.73 -7.13
CA THR A 474 -0.49 -9.71 -6.62
C THR A 474 0.89 -10.25 -6.27
N THR A 475 1.05 -11.57 -6.17
CA THR A 475 2.32 -12.24 -5.92
C THR A 475 2.66 -13.21 -7.05
N LEU A 476 3.93 -13.61 -7.11
CA LEU A 476 4.48 -14.52 -8.11
C LEU A 476 4.85 -15.86 -7.47
N ASP A 477 4.24 -16.93 -7.98
CA ASP A 477 4.49 -18.33 -7.64
C ASP A 477 5.43 -18.96 -8.68
N PHE A 478 6.20 -19.97 -8.28
CA PHE A 478 7.08 -20.74 -9.16
C PHE A 478 6.88 -22.25 -9.02
N GLU A 479 6.71 -22.92 -10.16
CA GLU A 479 6.58 -24.37 -10.27
C GLU A 479 7.77 -24.98 -11.04
N ALA A 480 8.69 -25.60 -10.30
CA ALA A 480 9.78 -26.39 -10.86
C ALA A 480 9.27 -27.79 -11.23
N ARG A 481 9.29 -28.13 -12.53
CA ARG A 481 8.73 -29.39 -13.04
C ARG A 481 9.69 -30.56 -12.88
N GLY A 482 9.17 -31.67 -12.34
CA GLY A 482 9.90 -32.92 -12.17
C GLY A 482 11.10 -32.77 -11.23
N THR A 483 12.28 -33.18 -11.68
CA THR A 483 13.52 -33.15 -10.89
C THR A 483 14.53 -32.11 -11.39
N TRP A 484 14.11 -31.18 -12.24
CA TRP A 484 14.98 -30.16 -12.84
C TRP A 484 15.58 -29.22 -11.81
N TYR A 485 16.78 -28.73 -12.10
CA TYR A 485 17.53 -27.72 -11.36
C TYR A 485 18.31 -26.89 -12.39
N GLY A 486 18.62 -25.63 -12.06
CA GLY A 486 19.22 -24.70 -13.01
C GLY A 486 18.80 -23.26 -12.74
N THR A 487 18.88 -22.43 -13.78
CA THR A 487 18.40 -21.04 -13.75
C THR A 487 17.49 -20.76 -14.93
N ALA A 488 16.42 -20.01 -14.68
CA ALA A 488 15.59 -19.42 -15.73
C ALA A 488 15.35 -17.93 -15.46
N GLN A 489 15.07 -17.17 -16.51
CA GLN A 489 14.90 -15.72 -16.45
C GLN A 489 13.46 -15.32 -16.74
N PHE A 490 12.99 -14.30 -16.03
CA PHE A 490 11.60 -13.86 -16.03
C PHE A 490 11.48 -12.34 -16.19
N ARG A 491 10.36 -11.92 -16.77
CA ARG A 491 9.89 -10.53 -16.81
C ARG A 491 8.40 -10.52 -16.49
N VAL A 492 7.99 -9.57 -15.67
CA VAL A 492 6.59 -9.38 -15.25
C VAL A 492 6.11 -8.03 -15.77
N GLY A 493 4.83 -7.97 -16.16
CA GLY A 493 4.13 -6.76 -16.57
C GLY A 493 3.13 -6.34 -15.49
N ALA A 494 2.98 -5.04 -15.29
CA ALA A 494 1.94 -4.43 -14.47
C ALA A 494 1.03 -3.57 -15.36
N TRP A 495 -0.29 -3.69 -15.20
CA TRP A 495 -1.31 -2.94 -15.96
C TRP A 495 -2.49 -2.60 -15.05
N ASP A 496 -3.09 -1.43 -15.24
CA ASP A 496 -4.16 -0.80 -14.46
C ASP A 496 -5.58 -1.21 -14.89
N GLY A 497 -5.75 -1.63 -16.14
CA GLY A 497 -7.05 -1.86 -16.77
C GLY A 497 -7.41 -0.83 -17.86
N ASN A 498 -6.68 0.28 -17.96
CA ASN A 498 -6.94 1.35 -18.92
C ASN A 498 -6.38 0.97 -20.31
N PRO A 499 -7.21 0.93 -21.37
CA PRO A 499 -6.77 0.61 -22.73
C PRO A 499 -5.80 1.63 -23.35
N SER A 500 -5.73 2.84 -22.79
CA SER A 500 -4.82 3.92 -23.22
C SER A 500 -3.44 3.80 -22.58
N HIS A 501 -3.32 3.04 -21.49
CA HIS A 501 -2.08 2.87 -20.75
C HIS A 501 -1.34 1.60 -21.17
N ALA A 502 -0.01 1.71 -21.30
CA ALA A 502 0.82 0.59 -21.69
C ALA A 502 1.22 -0.24 -20.47
N THR A 503 1.20 -1.57 -20.59
CA THR A 503 1.74 -2.48 -19.57
C THR A 503 3.21 -2.16 -19.28
N ILE A 504 3.54 -2.00 -18.01
CA ILE A 504 4.89 -1.64 -17.56
C ILE A 504 5.69 -2.88 -17.23
N GLU A 505 6.83 -3.01 -17.91
CA GLU A 505 7.72 -4.15 -17.74
C GLU A 505 8.68 -3.99 -16.56
N SER A 506 8.88 -5.07 -15.81
CA SER A 506 9.98 -5.20 -14.86
C SER A 506 11.33 -5.25 -15.57
N ASN A 507 12.41 -5.13 -14.78
CA ASN A 507 13.71 -5.66 -15.20
C ASN A 507 13.62 -7.18 -15.44
N LEU A 508 14.56 -7.70 -16.23
CA LEU A 508 14.81 -9.14 -16.28
C LEU A 508 15.43 -9.57 -14.95
N PHE A 509 14.91 -10.64 -14.34
CA PHE A 509 15.47 -11.25 -13.13
C PHE A 509 15.59 -12.77 -13.32
N THR A 510 16.41 -13.41 -12.48
CA THR A 510 16.73 -14.84 -12.57
C THR A 510 16.14 -15.58 -11.38
N VAL A 511 15.60 -16.77 -11.59
CA VAL A 511 15.23 -17.70 -10.53
C VAL A 511 16.15 -18.91 -10.63
N LEU A 512 16.78 -19.24 -9.52
CA LEU A 512 17.65 -20.38 -9.34
C LEU A 512 16.85 -21.51 -8.69
N VAL A 513 16.76 -22.65 -9.36
CA VAL A 513 16.18 -23.88 -8.82
C VAL A 513 17.33 -24.72 -8.24
N ASN A 514 17.42 -24.71 -6.92
CA ASN A 514 18.40 -25.41 -6.11
C ASN A 514 18.12 -26.93 -6.07
N ASP A 515 19.17 -27.75 -5.98
CA ASP A 515 19.08 -29.18 -5.64
C ASP A 515 19.47 -29.39 -4.17
N PRO A 516 18.51 -29.61 -3.25
CA PRO A 516 18.82 -29.79 -1.83
C PRO A 516 19.83 -30.93 -1.57
N PRO A 517 20.77 -30.75 -0.63
CA PRO A 517 21.84 -31.69 -0.35
C PRO A 517 21.29 -33.04 0.10
N ARG A 518 21.94 -34.14 -0.29
CA ARG A 518 21.57 -35.51 0.09
C ARG A 518 22.69 -36.16 0.87
N ILE A 519 22.38 -36.74 2.02
CA ILE A 519 23.36 -37.49 2.82
C ILE A 519 23.55 -38.87 2.17
N THR A 520 24.78 -39.23 1.83
CA THR A 520 25.13 -40.47 1.12
C THR A 520 25.90 -41.48 1.99
N SER A 521 26.43 -41.06 3.14
CA SER A 521 27.06 -41.97 4.12
C SER A 521 26.03 -42.64 5.04
N ALA A 522 26.38 -43.82 5.55
CA ALA A 522 25.64 -44.54 6.57
C ALA A 522 26.43 -44.54 7.91
N PRO A 523 25.79 -44.26 9.05
CA PRO A 523 26.44 -44.26 10.36
C PRO A 523 26.66 -45.67 10.92
N GLY A 524 27.60 -45.79 11.85
CA GLY A 524 27.78 -47.01 12.64
C GLY A 524 26.70 -47.10 13.72
N LEU A 525 25.85 -48.13 13.68
CA LEU A 525 24.70 -48.26 14.60
C LEU A 525 25.07 -48.90 15.97
N ARG A 526 26.36 -49.03 16.28
CA ARG A 526 26.86 -49.63 17.53
C ARG A 526 28.03 -48.83 18.09
N ALA A 527 28.02 -48.62 19.41
CA ALA A 527 29.11 -48.04 20.17
C ALA A 527 29.33 -48.84 21.47
N VAL A 528 30.44 -48.56 22.17
CA VAL A 528 30.79 -49.21 23.44
C VAL A 528 31.09 -48.13 24.48
N VAL A 529 30.63 -48.31 25.71
CA VAL A 529 30.89 -47.38 26.83
C VAL A 529 32.40 -47.09 26.95
N GLY A 530 32.74 -45.80 27.02
CA GLY A 530 34.11 -45.32 27.16
C GLY A 530 34.98 -45.41 25.90
N GLN A 531 34.48 -45.92 24.78
CA GLN A 531 35.19 -45.93 23.49
C GLN A 531 34.75 -44.75 22.61
N SER A 532 35.68 -44.19 21.85
CA SER A 532 35.38 -43.09 20.94
C SER A 532 34.63 -43.59 19.70
N TYR A 533 33.45 -43.02 19.47
CA TYR A 533 32.66 -43.17 18.25
C TYR A 533 32.89 -41.96 17.34
N THR A 534 33.17 -42.23 16.06
CA THR A 534 33.29 -41.19 15.02
C THR A 534 32.49 -41.57 13.78
N TYR A 535 31.91 -40.57 13.13
CA TYR A 535 31.17 -40.71 11.88
C TYR A 535 31.32 -39.44 11.04
N VAL A 536 31.67 -39.56 9.77
CA VAL A 536 31.77 -38.43 8.83
C VAL A 536 30.57 -38.44 7.91
N VAL A 537 29.82 -37.34 7.91
CA VAL A 537 28.64 -37.15 7.07
C VAL A 537 29.09 -36.80 5.64
N ALA A 538 28.97 -37.77 4.72
CA ALA A 538 29.18 -37.53 3.30
C ALA A 538 27.90 -36.97 2.67
N VAL A 539 28.05 -35.94 1.83
CA VAL A 539 26.95 -35.22 1.18
C VAL A 539 27.17 -35.24 -0.32
N GLN A 540 26.09 -35.43 -1.07
CA GLN A 540 26.02 -35.12 -2.49
C GLN A 540 25.05 -33.95 -2.69
N ASP A 541 25.56 -32.91 -3.33
CA ASP A 541 24.82 -31.73 -3.75
C ASP A 541 25.28 -31.44 -5.19
N VAL A 542 24.33 -31.28 -6.11
CA VAL A 542 24.61 -31.26 -7.56
C VAL A 542 24.56 -29.84 -8.10
N TYR A 543 23.72 -28.97 -7.51
CA TYR A 543 23.49 -27.65 -8.07
C TYR A 543 22.92 -26.67 -7.03
N PRO A 544 23.58 -25.50 -6.81
CA PRO A 544 24.78 -25.03 -7.51
C PRO A 544 26.05 -25.81 -7.17
N ALA A 545 26.92 -26.05 -8.15
CA ALA A 545 28.16 -26.82 -7.98
C ALA A 545 29.22 -26.15 -7.06
N SER A 546 28.94 -24.95 -6.57
CA SER A 546 29.76 -24.18 -5.64
C SER A 546 29.20 -24.14 -4.22
N ASP A 547 28.16 -24.93 -3.91
CA ASP A 547 27.46 -24.83 -2.64
C ASP A 547 28.29 -25.31 -1.44
N SER A 548 28.15 -24.56 -0.35
CA SER A 548 28.81 -24.82 0.92
C SER A 548 27.80 -25.39 1.93
N HIS A 549 28.15 -26.53 2.52
CA HIS A 549 27.30 -27.20 3.50
C HIS A 549 27.61 -26.79 4.93
N SER A 550 26.57 -26.68 5.74
CA SER A 550 26.66 -26.55 7.19
C SER A 550 26.00 -27.76 7.87
N PHE A 551 26.68 -28.29 8.88
CA PHE A 551 26.30 -29.52 9.57
C PHE A 551 25.84 -29.23 10.99
N GLY A 552 24.82 -29.96 11.46
CA GLY A 552 24.28 -29.80 12.81
C GLY A 552 23.62 -31.07 13.34
N LEU A 553 23.46 -31.14 14.66
CA LEU A 553 22.68 -32.16 15.35
C LEU A 553 21.34 -31.55 15.79
N ARG A 554 20.24 -32.14 15.32
CA ARG A 554 18.86 -31.78 15.71
C ARG A 554 18.37 -32.60 16.91
N ALA A 555 18.93 -33.79 17.10
CA ALA A 555 18.80 -34.64 18.28
C ALA A 555 20.12 -35.42 18.44
N ALA A 556 20.60 -35.55 19.67
CA ALA A 556 21.81 -36.29 20.00
C ALA A 556 21.86 -36.62 21.50
N PRO A 557 22.54 -37.70 21.91
CA PRO A 557 22.81 -37.98 23.32
C PRO A 557 23.88 -37.04 23.91
N ASP A 558 23.86 -36.86 25.23
CA ASP A 558 24.81 -35.99 25.93
C ASP A 558 26.28 -36.29 25.59
N GLY A 559 27.05 -35.23 25.35
CA GLY A 559 28.46 -35.31 24.97
C GLY A 559 28.73 -35.67 23.51
N MET A 560 27.71 -35.94 22.69
CA MET A 560 27.89 -36.04 21.23
C MET A 560 28.02 -34.65 20.62
N THR A 561 28.98 -34.49 19.71
CA THR A 561 29.26 -33.24 19.00
C THR A 561 29.34 -33.49 17.49
N ILE A 562 29.15 -32.44 16.69
CA ILE A 562 29.41 -32.44 15.25
C ILE A 562 30.22 -31.20 14.90
N ASP A 563 31.26 -31.35 14.09
CA ASP A 563 31.95 -30.21 13.48
C ASP A 563 31.11 -29.63 12.35
N GLY A 564 30.73 -28.36 12.49
CA GLY A 564 29.75 -27.71 11.61
C GLY A 564 30.21 -27.45 10.17
N ALA A 565 31.50 -27.65 9.85
CA ALA A 565 32.07 -27.42 8.53
C ALA A 565 32.53 -28.72 7.84
N THR A 566 32.92 -29.74 8.60
CA THR A 566 33.43 -31.02 8.09
C THR A 566 32.45 -32.19 8.24
N GLY A 567 31.38 -32.01 9.02
CA GLY A 567 30.40 -33.08 9.28
C GLY A 567 30.95 -34.25 10.11
N LEU A 568 32.09 -34.06 10.80
CA LEU A 568 32.62 -35.06 11.72
C LEU A 568 31.80 -35.07 13.02
N VAL A 569 30.99 -36.12 13.20
CA VAL A 569 30.36 -36.47 14.47
C VAL A 569 31.40 -37.17 15.35
N ALA A 570 31.51 -36.75 16.61
CA ALA A 570 32.38 -37.34 17.62
C ALA A 570 31.64 -37.50 18.95
N TRP A 571 31.77 -38.67 19.59
CA TRP A 571 31.10 -39.00 20.85
C TRP A 571 31.87 -40.08 21.63
N THR A 572 31.78 -40.05 22.96
CA THR A 572 32.25 -41.13 23.83
C THR A 572 31.11 -41.50 24.79
N PRO A 573 30.43 -42.65 24.61
CA PRO A 573 29.27 -42.99 25.43
C PRO A 573 29.64 -43.23 26.90
N SER A 574 28.81 -42.72 27.81
CA SER A 574 28.86 -43.04 29.23
C SER A 574 28.03 -44.28 29.57
N ALA A 575 28.25 -44.87 30.74
CA ALA A 575 27.45 -46.03 31.21
C ALA A 575 25.97 -45.68 31.42
N ALA A 576 25.63 -44.40 31.62
CA ALA A 576 24.24 -43.94 31.71
C ALA A 576 23.51 -43.92 30.35
N GLN A 577 24.25 -44.12 29.25
CA GLN A 577 23.75 -44.10 27.88
C GLN A 577 23.74 -45.51 27.25
N GLU A 578 23.84 -46.57 28.05
CA GLU A 578 23.67 -47.95 27.58
C GLU A 578 22.26 -48.18 26.99
N GLY A 579 22.17 -48.93 25.89
CA GLY A 579 20.93 -49.10 25.12
C GLY A 579 20.83 -48.17 23.90
N SER A 580 19.62 -47.84 23.50
CA SER A 580 19.34 -47.09 22.26
C SER A 580 19.45 -45.58 22.48
N ASN A 581 20.22 -44.90 21.63
CA ASN A 581 20.39 -43.43 21.65
C ASN A 581 20.04 -42.86 20.28
N ASP A 582 19.02 -42.01 20.21
CA ASP A 582 18.56 -41.41 18.96
C ASP A 582 19.45 -40.24 18.53
N VAL A 583 19.75 -40.18 17.23
CA VAL A 583 20.59 -39.17 16.60
C VAL A 583 19.90 -38.67 15.33
N ALA A 584 19.81 -37.34 15.18
CA ALA A 584 19.30 -36.69 13.98
C ALA A 584 20.33 -35.69 13.44
N VAL A 585 21.09 -36.10 12.43
CA VAL A 585 22.03 -35.24 11.70
C VAL A 585 21.25 -34.37 10.71
N THR A 586 21.56 -33.09 10.64
CA THR A 586 21.00 -32.13 9.67
C THR A 586 22.12 -31.54 8.82
N VAL A 587 21.90 -31.45 7.52
CA VAL A 587 22.75 -30.76 6.55
C VAL A 587 21.92 -29.65 5.90
N ARG A 588 22.50 -28.45 5.78
CA ARG A 588 21.92 -27.31 5.07
C ARG A 588 22.91 -26.78 4.05
N ASP A 589 22.45 -26.46 2.85
CA ASP A 589 23.22 -25.76 1.83
C ASP A 589 23.17 -24.23 2.03
N ALA A 590 23.76 -23.46 1.10
CA ALA A 590 23.77 -22.00 1.14
C ALA A 590 22.50 -21.35 0.53
N ASN A 591 21.71 -22.13 -0.20
CA ASN A 591 20.52 -21.73 -0.96
C ASN A 591 19.19 -22.06 -0.26
N GLY A 592 19.25 -22.64 0.95
CA GLY A 592 18.10 -22.93 1.81
C GLY A 592 17.55 -24.36 1.70
N GLY A 593 18.20 -25.26 0.96
CA GLY A 593 17.89 -26.69 0.99
C GLY A 593 18.37 -27.35 2.30
N VAL A 594 17.60 -28.32 2.77
CA VAL A 594 17.80 -28.97 4.07
C VAL A 594 17.50 -30.46 3.97
N THR A 595 18.40 -31.30 4.46
CA THR A 595 18.19 -32.74 4.61
C THR A 595 18.52 -33.19 6.03
N VAL A 596 17.75 -34.17 6.52
CA VAL A 596 17.92 -34.77 7.84
C VAL A 596 18.08 -36.28 7.69
N GLN A 597 19.08 -36.85 8.37
CA GLN A 597 19.24 -38.30 8.54
C GLN A 597 19.00 -38.64 10.01
N GLN A 598 18.06 -39.55 10.28
CA GLN A 598 17.73 -40.05 11.61
C GLN A 598 18.17 -41.51 11.76
N PHE A 599 18.74 -41.85 12.91
CA PHE A 599 19.19 -43.20 13.24
C PHE A 599 19.33 -43.36 14.76
N ALA A 600 19.40 -44.60 15.23
CA ALA A 600 19.67 -44.92 16.63
C ALA A 600 20.99 -45.68 16.76
N ILE A 601 21.84 -45.28 17.71
CA ILE A 601 23.07 -46.00 18.07
C ILE A 601 22.79 -46.87 19.30
N VAL A 602 23.06 -48.16 19.20
CA VAL A 602 23.00 -49.09 20.34
C VAL A 602 24.35 -49.11 21.05
N VAL A 603 24.39 -48.62 22.29
CA VAL A 603 25.56 -48.65 23.17
C VAL A 603 25.57 -49.95 23.97
N ALA A 604 26.65 -50.71 23.87
CA ALA A 604 26.91 -51.87 24.70
C ALA A 604 27.83 -51.52 25.88
N ALA A 605 27.61 -52.17 27.02
CA ALA A 605 28.50 -52.10 28.18
C ALA A 605 29.95 -52.44 27.80
N ALA A 606 30.92 -51.77 28.44
CA ALA A 606 32.32 -52.12 28.30
C ALA A 606 32.55 -53.54 28.82
N GLY A 607 32.91 -54.47 27.93
CA GLY A 607 33.06 -55.89 28.28
C GLY A 607 34.08 -56.09 29.40
N ALA A 608 33.72 -56.85 30.43
CA ALA A 608 34.56 -57.15 31.58
C ALA A 608 35.71 -58.12 31.20
N GLY A 609 36.69 -57.63 30.45
CA GLY A 609 37.85 -58.37 29.97
C GLY A 609 39.12 -58.05 30.76
N SER A 610 39.48 -58.96 31.67
CA SER A 610 40.82 -59.25 32.26
C SER A 610 41.80 -58.10 32.61
N PRO A 611 42.40 -58.10 33.83
CA PRO A 611 43.19 -56.98 34.36
C PRO A 611 44.60 -56.77 33.75
N LEU A 612 44.85 -57.22 32.51
CA LEU A 612 46.19 -57.27 31.90
C LEU A 612 46.44 -56.23 30.79
N ILE A 613 45.54 -55.29 30.54
CA ILE A 613 45.78 -54.14 29.63
C ILE A 613 45.77 -52.80 30.39
N MET A 614 46.27 -52.79 31.64
CA MET A 614 46.57 -51.57 32.40
C MET A 614 48.05 -51.14 32.28
N MET A 615 48.80 -51.71 31.33
CA MET A 615 50.19 -51.32 31.01
C MET A 615 50.44 -51.21 29.50
N ALA A 616 49.91 -50.15 28.85
CA ALA A 616 50.39 -49.71 27.53
C ALA A 616 49.97 -48.28 27.06
N VAL A 617 49.53 -47.36 27.92
CA VAL A 617 49.37 -45.92 27.54
C VAL A 617 50.05 -45.00 28.55
N GLY A 618 51.28 -45.36 28.93
CA GLY A 618 52.19 -44.55 29.75
C GLY A 618 53.31 -43.87 28.94
N VAL A 619 53.23 -43.88 27.60
CA VAL A 619 54.26 -43.31 26.70
C VAL A 619 53.59 -42.51 25.57
N ALA A 620 53.07 -41.34 25.92
CA ALA A 620 52.65 -40.31 24.95
C ALA A 620 53.04 -38.88 25.39
N ALA A 621 53.93 -38.76 26.39
CA ALA A 621 54.42 -37.47 26.91
C ALA A 621 55.94 -37.26 26.75
N SER A 622 56.66 -38.21 26.13
CA SER A 622 58.13 -38.22 26.03
C SER A 622 58.68 -38.11 24.60
N SER A 623 57.82 -38.06 23.58
CA SER A 623 58.24 -37.91 22.17
C SER A 623 58.78 -36.50 21.85
N ALA A 624 58.27 -35.46 22.52
CA ALA A 624 58.68 -34.08 22.27
C ALA A 624 60.06 -33.72 22.85
N ALA A 625 60.40 -34.26 24.02
CA ALA A 625 61.66 -33.96 24.70
C ALA A 625 62.89 -34.57 23.98
N LEU A 626 62.75 -35.80 23.46
CA LEU A 626 63.80 -36.46 22.67
C LEU A 626 64.04 -35.77 21.31
N LEU A 627 63.00 -35.25 20.66
CA LEU A 627 63.13 -34.46 19.44
C LEU A 627 63.75 -33.07 19.68
N ALA A 628 63.44 -32.43 20.80
CA ALA A 628 64.04 -31.14 21.17
C ALA A 628 65.56 -31.22 21.40
N ALA A 629 66.05 -32.31 22.00
CA ALA A 629 67.50 -32.53 22.20
C ALA A 629 68.25 -32.77 20.87
N ALA A 630 67.65 -33.48 19.91
CA ALA A 630 68.25 -33.77 18.61
C ALA A 630 68.35 -32.52 17.69
N ALA A 631 67.44 -31.55 17.85
CA ALA A 631 67.38 -30.34 17.03
C ALA A 631 68.54 -29.33 17.26
N LEU A 632 69.35 -29.53 18.31
CA LEU A 632 70.51 -28.68 18.63
C LEU A 632 71.82 -29.12 17.93
N LEU A 633 71.84 -30.28 17.28
CA LEU A 633 73.08 -30.89 16.74
C LEU A 633 73.07 -31.12 15.21
N ASN A 634 71.95 -30.87 14.51
CA ASN A 634 71.85 -31.12 13.07
C ASN A 634 70.89 -30.14 12.39
N GLU A 635 71.36 -29.41 11.37
CA GLU A 635 70.56 -28.40 10.65
C GLU A 635 69.31 -28.98 10.00
N ASN A 636 69.37 -30.20 9.47
CA ASN A 636 68.19 -30.84 8.85
C ASN A 636 67.11 -31.20 9.88
N ALA A 637 67.51 -31.54 11.12
CA ALA A 637 66.56 -31.80 12.21
C ALA A 637 65.87 -30.51 12.68
N ARG A 638 66.56 -29.36 12.60
CA ARG A 638 66.03 -28.04 12.96
C ARG A 638 64.87 -27.61 12.04
N TYR A 639 64.94 -27.91 10.75
CA TYR A 639 63.84 -27.67 9.81
C TYR A 639 62.64 -28.63 10.04
N LEU A 640 62.90 -29.90 10.36
CA LEU A 640 61.86 -30.87 10.73
C LEU A 640 61.13 -30.50 12.04
N PHE A 641 61.84 -29.95 13.03
CA PHE A 641 61.23 -29.44 14.26
C PHE A 641 60.39 -28.17 14.01
N LEU A 642 60.85 -27.26 13.14
CA LEU A 642 60.08 -26.09 12.73
C LEU A 642 58.80 -26.45 11.94
N LEU A 643 58.83 -27.51 11.14
CA LEU A 643 57.64 -28.05 10.45
C LEU A 643 56.51 -28.46 11.41
N PHE A 644 56.83 -28.85 12.65
CA PHE A 644 55.82 -29.22 13.66
C PHE A 644 54.95 -28.04 14.11
N PHE A 645 55.43 -26.79 13.94
CA PHE A 645 54.70 -25.56 14.28
C PHE A 645 54.06 -24.87 13.07
N VAL A 646 54.30 -25.34 11.85
CA VAL A 646 53.67 -24.80 10.62
C VAL A 646 52.12 -24.82 10.67
N PRO A 647 51.44 -25.83 11.26
CA PRO A 647 49.97 -25.80 11.39
C PRO A 647 49.46 -24.71 12.36
N LEU A 648 50.25 -24.28 13.33
CA LEU A 648 49.85 -23.27 14.33
C LEU A 648 50.16 -21.82 13.92
N TYR A 649 50.83 -21.61 12.78
CA TYR A 649 51.01 -20.28 12.21
C TYR A 649 50.47 -20.19 10.78
N THR A 650 49.25 -20.70 10.58
CA THR A 650 48.45 -20.42 9.38
C THR A 650 48.05 -18.94 9.35
N LYS A 651 49.01 -18.10 8.96
CA LYS A 651 48.76 -16.75 8.46
C LYS A 651 47.77 -16.91 7.31
N ILE A 652 46.52 -16.49 7.55
CA ILE A 652 45.40 -16.71 6.62
C ILE A 652 45.85 -16.20 5.24
N LYS A 653 46.00 -17.10 4.28
CA LYS A 653 46.33 -16.70 2.91
C LYS A 653 45.26 -15.72 2.45
N ARG A 654 45.62 -14.65 1.74
CA ARG A 654 44.72 -13.57 1.33
C ARG A 654 43.39 -14.12 0.77
N GLU A 655 43.48 -15.11 -0.10
CA GLU A 655 42.39 -15.91 -0.68
C GLU A 655 41.36 -16.49 0.32
N ARG A 656 41.71 -16.81 1.58
CA ARG A 656 40.79 -17.33 2.62
C ARG A 656 40.19 -16.27 3.57
N VAL A 657 40.41 -14.99 3.30
CA VAL A 657 39.91 -13.90 4.16
C VAL A 657 38.41 -13.66 3.95
N LEU A 658 37.88 -14.02 2.78
CA LEU A 658 36.47 -13.88 2.39
C LEU A 658 35.60 -15.07 2.79
N ASP A 659 36.18 -16.25 3.05
CA ASP A 659 35.49 -17.50 3.46
C ASP A 659 34.54 -17.31 4.67
N HIS A 660 34.84 -16.31 5.52
CA HIS A 660 33.94 -15.91 6.58
C HIS A 660 32.80 -15.07 6.01
N PHE A 661 31.63 -15.68 5.83
CA PHE A 661 30.39 -15.11 5.29
C PHE A 661 30.22 -13.59 5.45
N VAL A 662 30.23 -13.06 6.68
CA VAL A 662 30.07 -11.61 6.94
C VAL A 662 31.17 -10.74 6.30
N ARG A 663 32.42 -11.22 6.22
CA ARG A 663 33.52 -10.54 5.51
C ARG A 663 33.34 -10.61 4.00
N GLY A 664 32.87 -11.75 3.48
CA GLY A 664 32.45 -11.90 2.08
C GLY A 664 31.34 -10.92 1.71
N GLN A 665 30.28 -10.83 2.52
CA GLN A 665 29.18 -9.88 2.34
C GLN A 665 29.64 -8.42 2.40
N ILE A 666 30.43 -8.03 3.40
CA ILE A 666 30.97 -6.65 3.49
C ILE A 666 31.84 -6.32 2.28
N PHE A 667 32.69 -7.24 1.84
CA PHE A 667 33.54 -7.04 0.67
C PHE A 667 32.71 -6.94 -0.63
N GLY A 668 31.76 -7.85 -0.85
CA GLY A 668 30.86 -7.84 -1.99
C GLY A 668 29.99 -6.59 -2.04
N TYR A 669 29.48 -6.14 -0.89
CA TYR A 669 28.73 -4.88 -0.78
C TYR A 669 29.59 -3.66 -1.13
N ILE A 670 30.85 -3.60 -0.67
CA ILE A 670 31.81 -2.53 -1.02
C ILE A 670 32.26 -2.63 -2.49
N GLN A 671 32.25 -3.83 -3.08
CA GLN A 671 32.54 -4.06 -4.49
C GLN A 671 31.39 -3.62 -5.40
N ALA A 672 30.13 -3.83 -4.98
CA ALA A 672 28.95 -3.31 -5.64
C ALA A 672 28.76 -1.80 -5.44
N ASN A 673 29.12 -1.27 -4.26
CA ASN A 673 28.95 0.14 -3.88
C ASN A 673 30.28 0.80 -3.44
N PRO A 674 31.24 1.04 -4.36
CA PRO A 674 32.53 1.65 -4.02
C PRO A 674 32.36 3.09 -3.49
N GLY A 675 32.87 3.34 -2.29
CA GLY A 675 32.79 4.63 -1.63
C GLY A 675 31.68 4.73 -0.59
N GLU A 676 31.01 3.63 -0.26
CA GLU A 676 30.02 3.64 0.81
C GLU A 676 30.59 3.92 2.20
N HIS A 677 29.75 4.49 3.06
CA HIS A 677 30.11 4.93 4.40
C HIS A 677 29.63 3.96 5.49
N TYR A 678 30.31 4.00 6.65
CA TYR A 678 30.16 3.02 7.73
C TYR A 678 28.71 2.70 8.13
N ASN A 679 27.85 3.71 8.28
CA ASN A 679 26.46 3.50 8.73
C ASN A 679 25.57 2.84 7.66
N ALA A 680 25.73 3.20 6.38
CA ALA A 680 24.99 2.53 5.30
C ALA A 680 25.40 1.06 5.17
N ILE A 681 26.70 0.75 5.23
CA ILE A 681 27.18 -0.65 5.21
C ILE A 681 26.60 -1.44 6.40
N LYS A 682 26.49 -0.79 7.58
CA LYS A 682 25.90 -1.38 8.79
C LYS A 682 24.41 -1.66 8.62
N GLU A 683 23.65 -0.68 8.11
CA GLU A 683 22.19 -0.78 7.92
C GLU A 683 21.83 -1.74 6.79
N ALA A 684 22.48 -1.64 5.62
CA ALA A 684 22.22 -2.50 4.47
C ALA A 684 22.57 -3.98 4.69
N LEU A 685 23.47 -4.29 5.65
CA LEU A 685 23.87 -5.66 5.99
C LEU A 685 23.34 -6.12 7.36
N GLY A 686 22.54 -5.30 8.07
CA GLY A 686 21.98 -5.64 9.39
C GLY A 686 23.01 -5.89 10.49
N LEU A 687 24.23 -5.34 10.40
CA LEU A 687 25.36 -5.71 11.26
C LEU A 687 25.46 -4.85 12.53
N THR A 688 26.01 -5.43 13.61
CA THR A 688 26.31 -4.67 14.83
C THR A 688 27.57 -3.82 14.68
N ASN A 689 27.63 -2.70 15.42
CA ASN A 689 28.80 -1.80 15.40
C ASN A 689 30.12 -2.52 15.76
N GLY A 690 30.11 -3.48 16.68
CA GLY A 690 31.30 -4.25 17.03
C GLY A 690 31.77 -5.16 15.89
N SER A 691 30.83 -5.88 15.27
CA SER A 691 31.10 -6.81 14.16
C SER A 691 31.63 -6.06 12.93
N LEU A 692 30.93 -5.03 12.45
CA LEU A 692 31.34 -4.29 11.26
C LEU A 692 32.72 -3.62 11.45
N ALA A 693 32.97 -2.97 12.59
CA ALA A 693 34.27 -2.38 12.87
C ALA A 693 35.41 -3.41 12.98
N HIS A 694 35.14 -4.63 13.42
CA HIS A 694 36.12 -5.72 13.44
C HIS A 694 36.41 -6.23 12.02
N HIS A 695 35.36 -6.52 11.24
CA HIS A 695 35.50 -7.08 9.89
C HIS A 695 36.10 -6.09 8.89
N LEU A 696 35.72 -4.80 8.92
CA LEU A 696 36.34 -3.76 8.08
C LEU A 696 37.83 -3.60 8.37
N ARG A 697 38.24 -3.60 9.65
CA ARG A 697 39.67 -3.56 10.03
C ARG A 697 40.44 -4.76 9.48
N THR A 698 39.84 -5.96 9.53
CA THR A 698 40.45 -7.17 8.97
C THR A 698 40.56 -7.08 7.44
N LEU A 699 39.48 -6.73 6.74
CA LEU A 699 39.48 -6.57 5.27
C LEU A 699 40.45 -5.49 4.78
N GLU A 700 40.65 -4.41 5.55
CA GLU A 700 41.60 -3.35 5.24
C GLU A 700 43.05 -3.80 5.49
N ARG A 701 43.31 -4.50 6.61
CA ARG A 701 44.63 -5.07 6.93
C ARG A 701 45.10 -6.10 5.90
N GLU A 702 44.20 -6.98 5.45
CA GLU A 702 44.49 -8.01 4.44
C GLU A 702 44.41 -7.48 2.99
N GLN A 703 44.27 -6.15 2.81
CA GLN A 703 44.21 -5.48 1.52
C GLN A 703 43.15 -6.05 0.57
N PHE A 704 41.92 -6.21 1.05
CA PHE A 704 40.73 -6.39 0.20
C PHE A 704 40.06 -5.05 -0.09
N ILE A 705 39.94 -4.23 0.95
CA ILE A 705 39.41 -2.87 0.86
C ILE A 705 40.48 -1.86 1.28
N LYS A 706 40.27 -0.62 0.89
CA LYS A 706 40.97 0.58 1.36
C LYS A 706 39.92 1.62 1.73
N SER A 707 40.21 2.44 2.72
CA SER A 707 39.32 3.54 3.09
C SER A 707 39.96 4.89 2.86
N LYS A 708 39.13 5.92 2.70
CA LYS A 708 39.54 7.32 2.67
C LYS A 708 38.52 8.16 3.41
N ARG A 709 38.99 9.20 4.11
CA ARG A 709 38.12 10.12 4.84
C ARG A 709 37.67 11.24 3.90
N TYR A 710 36.36 11.30 3.64
CA TYR A 710 35.73 12.37 2.89
C TYR A 710 34.84 13.18 3.85
N GLY A 711 35.38 14.31 4.32
CA GLY A 711 34.71 15.16 5.32
C GLY A 711 34.52 14.45 6.67
N LEU A 712 33.27 14.43 7.15
CA LEU A 712 32.90 13.75 8.40
C LEU A 712 33.03 12.22 8.31
N TYR A 713 32.85 11.64 7.12
CA TYR A 713 32.67 10.19 6.96
C TYR A 713 33.91 9.48 6.42
N ARG A 714 34.12 8.25 6.90
CA ARG A 714 35.08 7.29 6.34
C ARG A 714 34.35 6.46 5.28
N ARG A 715 34.80 6.56 4.03
CA ARG A 715 34.26 5.82 2.87
C ARG A 715 35.19 4.66 2.54
N PHE A 716 34.62 3.52 2.13
CA PHE A 716 35.35 2.28 1.86
C PHE A 716 35.26 1.90 0.37
N TYR A 717 36.37 1.46 -0.20
CA TYR A 717 36.52 1.13 -1.62
C TYR A 717 37.25 -0.21 -1.78
N PRO A 718 36.97 -1.01 -2.83
CA PRO A 718 37.78 -2.16 -3.19
C PRO A 718 39.24 -1.76 -3.49
N MET A 719 40.21 -2.62 -3.21
CA MET A 719 41.63 -2.30 -3.43
C MET A 719 41.97 -2.01 -4.91
N ASN A 720 41.33 -2.70 -5.85
CA ASN A 720 41.47 -2.51 -7.29
C ASN A 720 40.69 -1.28 -7.83
N PHE A 721 39.81 -0.67 -7.03
CA PHE A 721 39.06 0.51 -7.46
C PHE A 721 40.00 1.72 -7.61
N ARG A 722 40.02 2.36 -8.77
CA ARG A 722 40.75 3.63 -8.97
C ARG A 722 39.99 4.71 -8.21
N MET A 723 40.51 5.09 -7.03
CA MET A 723 39.95 6.21 -6.28
C MET A 723 39.87 7.44 -7.20
N PRO A 724 38.77 8.21 -7.17
CA PRO A 724 38.71 9.49 -7.86
C PRO A 724 39.93 10.33 -7.44
N ALA A 725 40.54 11.02 -8.40
CA ALA A 725 41.54 12.03 -8.09
C ALA A 725 40.93 13.07 -7.13
N ASP A 726 41.76 13.69 -6.27
CA ASP A 726 41.31 14.37 -5.05
C ASP A 726 40.52 15.68 -5.26
N ASP A 727 40.17 16.02 -6.49
CA ASP A 727 39.74 17.36 -6.90
C ASP A 727 38.22 17.51 -7.11
N VAL A 728 37.43 16.42 -7.10
CA VAL A 728 35.95 16.53 -7.21
C VAL A 728 35.30 16.34 -5.83
N TYR A 729 35.17 17.45 -5.11
CA TYR A 729 34.29 17.52 -3.95
C TYR A 729 32.84 17.37 -4.41
N GLN A 730 32.23 16.21 -4.13
CA GLN A 730 30.79 16.01 -4.30
C GLN A 730 30.05 16.59 -3.09
N PRO A 731 29.23 17.66 -3.25
CA PRO A 731 28.45 18.21 -2.15
C PRO A 731 27.38 17.20 -1.70
N ASN A 732 27.09 17.15 -0.40
CA ASN A 732 25.94 16.40 0.11
C ASN A 732 24.62 16.97 -0.46
N GLU A 733 23.53 16.22 -0.47
CA GLU A 733 22.22 16.64 -0.99
C GLU A 733 21.78 18.03 -0.49
N ILE A 734 21.89 18.27 0.82
CA ILE A 734 21.62 19.58 1.44
C ILE A 734 22.54 20.68 0.88
N GLN A 735 23.80 20.37 0.63
CA GLN A 735 24.78 21.32 0.10
C GLN A 735 24.58 21.59 -1.40
N THR A 736 24.19 20.58 -2.17
CA THR A 736 23.76 20.72 -3.57
C THR A 736 22.52 21.61 -3.66
N THR A 737 21.56 21.43 -2.75
CA THR A 737 20.37 22.29 -2.63
C THR A 737 20.73 23.72 -2.22
N ILE A 738 21.63 23.92 -1.25
CA ILE A 738 22.14 25.25 -0.88
C ILE A 738 22.86 25.92 -2.06
N LEU A 739 23.71 25.18 -2.79
CA LEU A 739 24.37 25.67 -4.00
C LEU A 739 23.36 26.05 -5.08
N ALA A 740 22.31 25.26 -5.30
CA ALA A 740 21.25 25.57 -6.26
C ALA A 740 20.49 26.85 -5.87
N VAL A 741 20.19 27.06 -4.59
CA VAL A 741 19.57 28.30 -4.08
C VAL A 741 20.47 29.51 -4.31
N ILE A 742 21.79 29.39 -4.06
CA ILE A 742 22.77 30.47 -4.29
C ILE A 742 22.98 30.72 -5.80
N ARG A 743 22.97 29.69 -6.65
CA ARG A 743 22.98 29.84 -8.13
C ARG A 743 21.78 30.64 -8.61
N ALA A 744 20.59 30.35 -8.09
CA ALA A 744 19.35 31.04 -8.46
C ALA A 744 19.23 32.46 -7.87
N HIS A 745 19.90 32.75 -6.74
CA HIS A 745 19.82 34.04 -6.05
C HIS A 745 21.21 34.50 -5.54
N PRO A 746 22.10 35.00 -6.43
CA PRO A 746 23.41 35.48 -6.03
C PRO A 746 23.31 36.61 -5.00
N GLY A 747 24.01 36.48 -3.88
CA GLY A 747 23.97 37.43 -2.77
C GLY A 747 22.94 37.12 -1.68
N ILE A 748 22.17 36.03 -1.79
CA ILE A 748 21.22 35.62 -0.74
C ILE A 748 21.89 35.46 0.65
N THR A 749 21.20 35.86 1.72
CA THR A 749 21.73 35.76 3.08
C THR A 749 21.51 34.38 3.69
N GLN A 750 22.35 33.99 4.65
CA GLN A 750 22.22 32.71 5.36
C GLN A 750 20.84 32.53 6.05
N LYS A 751 20.22 33.63 6.51
CA LYS A 751 18.89 33.62 7.14
C LYS A 751 17.79 33.29 6.13
N GLU A 752 17.91 33.78 4.90
CA GLU A 752 16.95 33.52 3.82
C GLU A 752 17.12 32.11 3.25
N ILE A 753 18.36 31.59 3.17
CA ILE A 753 18.62 30.18 2.84
C ILE A 753 17.94 29.26 3.87
N ALA A 754 18.10 29.55 5.16
CA ALA A 754 17.43 28.80 6.24
C ALA A 754 15.90 28.81 6.10
N GLY A 755 15.30 29.99 5.89
CA GLY A 755 13.86 30.13 5.70
C GLY A 755 13.32 29.43 4.45
N ARG A 756 14.06 29.47 3.32
CA ARG A 756 13.63 28.85 2.05
C ARG A 756 13.78 27.33 2.00
N LEU A 757 14.68 26.76 2.80
CA LEU A 757 14.95 25.32 2.84
C LEU A 757 14.37 24.62 4.08
N GLY A 758 13.70 25.34 4.98
CA GLY A 758 13.20 24.77 6.24
C GLY A 758 14.32 24.31 7.21
N LEU A 759 15.55 24.76 6.99
CA LEU A 759 16.73 24.32 7.74
C LEU A 759 17.02 25.24 8.92
N THR A 760 17.53 24.70 10.02
CA THR A 760 17.90 25.54 11.18
C THR A 760 19.12 26.42 10.87
N PRO A 761 19.20 27.65 11.41
CA PRO A 761 20.34 28.55 11.16
C PRO A 761 21.73 27.94 11.48
N PRO A 762 21.91 27.15 12.57
CA PRO A 762 23.17 26.42 12.81
C PRO A 762 23.53 25.42 11.71
N THR A 763 22.54 24.67 11.19
CA THR A 763 22.73 23.70 10.09
C THR A 763 23.19 24.41 8.81
N VAL A 764 22.55 25.53 8.47
CA VAL A 764 22.92 26.33 7.29
C VAL A 764 24.32 26.94 7.44
N ASN A 765 24.64 27.49 8.61
CA ASN A 765 25.97 28.04 8.88
C ASN A 765 27.08 26.98 8.73
N TYR A 766 26.86 25.77 9.24
CA TYR A 766 27.79 24.64 9.07
C TYR A 766 28.00 24.26 7.60
N HIS A 767 26.93 24.13 6.81
CA HIS A 767 27.06 23.78 5.40
C HIS A 767 27.70 24.89 4.56
N ILE A 768 27.42 26.15 4.88
CA ILE A 768 28.02 27.32 4.23
C ILE A 768 29.50 27.47 4.58
N SER A 769 29.92 27.23 5.83
CA SER A 769 31.35 27.24 6.16
C SER A 769 32.11 26.16 5.38
N VAL A 770 31.58 24.93 5.34
CA VAL A 770 32.19 23.82 4.58
C VAL A 770 32.25 24.11 3.06
N LEU A 771 31.23 24.74 2.48
CA LEU A 771 31.25 25.13 1.05
C LEU A 771 32.23 26.29 0.76
N ASN A 772 32.37 27.24 1.68
CA ASN A 772 33.31 28.36 1.59
C ASN A 772 34.77 27.89 1.74
N ASP A 773 35.05 27.00 2.71
CA ASP A 773 36.37 26.38 2.90
C ASP A 773 36.81 25.57 1.66
N ARG A 774 35.83 25.04 0.90
CA ARG A 774 36.03 24.32 -0.36
C ARG A 774 36.02 25.21 -1.60
N HIS A 775 35.97 26.54 -1.44
CA HIS A 775 36.03 27.53 -2.51
C HIS A 775 34.91 27.41 -3.57
N LEU A 776 33.78 26.77 -3.23
CA LEU A 776 32.60 26.66 -4.10
C LEU A 776 31.69 27.89 -4.00
N ILE A 777 31.70 28.54 -2.84
CA ILE A 777 31.02 29.81 -2.58
C ILE A 777 31.98 30.81 -1.94
N ARG A 778 31.71 32.09 -2.15
CA ARG A 778 32.29 33.19 -1.39
C ARG A 778 31.23 33.73 -0.41
N VAL A 779 31.65 34.00 0.82
CA VAL A 779 30.81 34.64 1.84
C VAL A 779 31.32 36.05 2.12
N ASP A 780 30.61 37.05 1.62
CA ASP A 780 30.94 38.47 1.81
C ASP A 780 30.12 39.06 2.97
N ARG A 781 30.81 39.71 3.93
CA ARG A 781 30.18 40.32 5.09
C ARG A 781 29.89 41.80 4.83
N VAL A 782 28.61 42.14 4.67
CA VAL A 782 28.15 43.52 4.51
C VAL A 782 27.41 43.91 5.79
N GLY A 783 28.10 44.63 6.68
CA GLY A 783 27.57 45.03 7.98
C GLY A 783 27.26 43.84 8.92
N ARG A 784 25.99 43.69 9.29
CA ARG A 784 25.49 42.61 10.17
C ARG A 784 25.05 41.35 9.42
N SER A 785 25.01 41.37 8.08
CA SER A 785 24.57 40.25 7.24
C SER A 785 25.71 39.66 6.41
N THR A 786 25.70 38.33 6.30
CA THR A 786 26.59 37.55 5.42
C THR A 786 25.83 37.16 4.16
N HIS A 787 26.35 37.60 3.02
CA HIS A 787 25.79 37.36 1.68
C HIS A 787 26.62 36.28 1.00
N CYS A 788 25.95 35.33 0.32
CA CYS A 788 26.63 34.19 -0.31
C CYS A 788 26.55 34.30 -1.84
N SER A 789 27.68 34.12 -2.52
CA SER A 789 27.82 34.11 -3.97
C SER A 789 28.66 32.89 -4.41
N ILE A 790 28.62 32.53 -5.68
CA ILE A 790 29.39 31.38 -6.20
C ILE A 790 30.69 31.85 -6.85
N VAL A 791 31.73 31.03 -6.72
CA VAL A 791 33.04 31.28 -7.33
C VAL A 791 33.02 30.77 -8.77
N GLU A 792 33.01 31.68 -9.74
CA GLU A 792 33.05 31.35 -11.17
C GLU A 792 34.31 30.52 -11.52
N GLY A 793 34.13 29.44 -12.27
CA GLY A 793 35.19 28.52 -12.67
C GLY A 793 35.06 27.08 -12.12
N THR A 794 34.16 26.84 -11.17
CA THR A 794 33.89 25.48 -10.66
C THR A 794 32.81 24.76 -11.48
N GLN A 795 33.23 24.08 -12.56
CA GLN A 795 32.38 23.09 -13.24
C GLN A 795 32.27 21.82 -12.38
N THR A 796 31.04 21.52 -11.94
CA THR A 796 30.62 20.27 -11.30
C THR A 796 29.80 19.45 -12.28
#